data_AF-A0A8J1U384-F1
#
_entry.id   AF-A0A8J1U384-F1
#
_cell.length_a   1.000
_cell.length_b   1.000
_cell.length_c   1.000
_cell.angle_alpha   90.00
_cell.angle_beta   90.00
_cell.angle_gamma   90.00
#
_symmetry.space_group_name_H-M   'P 1'
#
loop_
_entity.id
_entity.type
_entity.pdbx_description
1 polymer ?
#
loop_
_entity_poly.entity_id
_entity_poly.type
_entity_poly.pdbx_seq_one_letter_code
_entity_poly.pdbx_strand_id
1 'polypeptide(L)'
;MATIAHESGGFFEALFADVCKTITGKGLQEQLSCSFASLESDEERAKFILDCDVIIEKLQAKERYSGKDVEKSLKFRSEGNKLYQKQLYGAALEHYNMSVLYAPSPVAADGECNSELSLALANRSAVLYHTKRYHLCIIDIEEALESEYPIELKYKLFDRKAKCFESLYKHNSALDSFDMAVEFLANANIDEKKKVAWKRDIDQHMVVIKKKQKGPLHSYPDMSEKPLPTVSYGQNDIFPAASKAFDVSYRPDCGRFATASEDIRVGDVMIVDKPFASVLLPTVYRTHCYHCMKRVVAAIPCTQCSAVKFCTFSCRKEAWSYHQVECKFLKFLLESGVGKFGLLALRTILKAGWKFLKEYKSVYHSGEELDPSMLGFDEYGFYANDYNAIINLVTHAEDREPSDLFRRGVMAIFLLKVLQSGGFFSLGVTDSTCKDSVTPTPDDLAYVGGLLLSHIQLLPCNAHEITELGLTDDIATSHPVEIGAGIYSHLSLLNHSCDPAVNRNYYGDVCVVRAIRNVPKGEEISDNYGAVYAVHNKAERHEKLQPQYFFSCECEACIFDWPLYFDIENKVPTFKCDKCSTPIPLPTGCINNPNTKPVHCSECHHPQNLTAKSKILKRATELFSVAMDKMLKGEVESALPTLENHLFLLDKLICRPWREINNCQEAIKQCYSIMGNCHRLESKCQAVNNGL
;
A
#
# COMPACT_ATOMS: atom_id res chain seq x y z
N MET A 1 -28.00 -5.58 -13.37
CA MET A 1 -27.72 -4.55 -12.34
C MET A 1 -26.77 -5.12 -11.28
N ALA A 2 -25.51 -5.36 -11.64
CA ALA A 2 -24.45 -5.59 -10.66
C ALA A 2 -24.02 -4.21 -10.15
N THR A 3 -24.64 -3.78 -9.06
CA THR A 3 -24.24 -2.59 -8.32
C THR A 3 -22.79 -2.75 -7.90
N ILE A 4 -21.93 -1.82 -8.32
CA ILE A 4 -20.73 -1.43 -7.57
C ILE A 4 -21.17 -1.41 -6.11
N ALA A 5 -20.55 -2.24 -5.26
CA ALA A 5 -20.81 -2.21 -3.83
C ALA A 5 -20.77 -0.74 -3.41
N HIS A 6 -21.92 -0.22 -2.97
CA HIS A 6 -22.12 1.13 -2.48
C HIS A 6 -21.34 1.29 -1.17
N GLU A 7 -20.01 1.33 -1.27
CA GLU A 7 -19.16 1.62 -0.14
C GLU A 7 -18.96 3.13 -0.08
N SER A 8 -19.63 3.70 0.91
CA SER A 8 -19.71 5.12 1.33
C SER A 8 -20.76 5.97 0.62
N GLY A 9 -21.77 6.37 1.41
CA GLY A 9 -22.65 7.47 1.04
C GLY A 9 -21.85 8.74 0.79
N GLY A 10 -22.26 9.49 -0.22
CA GLY A 10 -21.66 10.76 -0.62
C GLY A 10 -22.58 11.49 -1.56
N PHE A 11 -22.30 12.77 -1.82
CA PHE A 11 -23.21 13.59 -2.63
C PHE A 11 -23.16 13.29 -4.14
N PHE A 12 -22.20 12.51 -4.64
CA PHE A 12 -22.07 12.20 -6.06
C PHE A 12 -23.26 11.40 -6.60
N GLU A 13 -23.78 10.42 -5.86
CA GLU A 13 -24.97 9.67 -6.32
C GLU A 13 -26.21 10.55 -6.44
N ALA A 14 -26.40 11.46 -5.48
CA ALA A 14 -27.47 12.45 -5.55
C ALA A 14 -27.26 13.43 -6.72
N LEU A 15 -26.02 13.84 -6.97
CA LEU A 15 -25.64 14.67 -8.11
C LEU A 15 -25.94 13.96 -9.45
N PHE A 16 -25.55 12.69 -9.59
CA PHE A 16 -25.78 11.90 -10.79
C PHE A 16 -27.28 11.65 -11.03
N ALA A 17 -28.04 11.36 -9.97
CA ALA A 17 -29.50 11.24 -10.05
C ALA A 17 -30.16 12.56 -10.49
N ASP A 18 -29.68 13.71 -10.02
CA ASP A 18 -30.16 15.04 -10.44
C ASP A 18 -29.83 15.34 -11.92
N VAL A 19 -28.64 14.94 -12.39
CA VAL A 19 -28.27 14.99 -13.82
C VAL A 19 -29.25 14.17 -14.65
N CYS A 20 -29.50 12.90 -14.28
CA CYS A 20 -30.43 12.03 -15.00
C CYS A 20 -31.85 12.62 -15.01
N LYS A 21 -32.33 13.11 -13.85
CA LYS A 21 -33.63 13.76 -13.73
C LYS A 21 -33.75 15.00 -14.62
N THR A 22 -32.69 15.80 -14.71
CA THR A 22 -32.67 17.00 -15.55
C THR A 22 -32.71 16.64 -17.04
N ILE A 23 -31.96 15.61 -17.46
CA ILE A 23 -31.98 15.08 -18.83
C ILE A 23 -33.39 14.58 -19.20
N THR A 24 -34.00 13.75 -18.35
CA THR A 24 -35.36 13.24 -18.58
C THR A 24 -36.39 14.38 -18.57
N GLY A 25 -36.29 15.33 -17.64
CA GLY A 25 -37.20 16.48 -17.56
C GLY A 25 -37.13 17.41 -18.76
N LYS A 26 -36.00 17.45 -19.48
CA LYS A 26 -35.83 18.18 -20.75
C LYS A 26 -36.19 17.34 -21.98
N GLY A 27 -36.59 16.07 -21.82
CA GLY A 27 -36.93 15.17 -22.93
C GLY A 27 -35.72 14.74 -23.77
N LEU A 28 -34.49 14.85 -23.27
CA LEU A 28 -33.27 14.58 -24.02
C LEU A 28 -32.78 13.13 -23.91
N GLN A 29 -33.45 12.30 -23.10
CA GLN A 29 -32.97 10.97 -22.71
C GLN A 29 -32.73 10.04 -23.91
N GLU A 30 -33.71 9.88 -24.81
CA GLU A 30 -33.60 8.98 -25.96
C GLU A 30 -32.48 9.42 -26.92
N GLN A 31 -32.44 10.71 -27.24
CA GLN A 31 -31.43 11.29 -28.13
C GLN A 31 -30.02 11.11 -27.57
N LEU A 32 -29.80 11.46 -26.29
CA LEU A 32 -28.48 11.35 -25.67
C LEU A 32 -28.07 9.89 -25.47
N SER A 33 -29.01 9.01 -25.12
CA SER A 33 -28.72 7.58 -24.96
C SER A 33 -28.26 6.93 -26.26
N CYS A 34 -28.95 7.20 -27.38
CA CYS A 34 -28.56 6.65 -28.68
C CYS A 34 -27.20 7.19 -29.13
N SER A 35 -26.99 8.50 -28.98
CA SER A 35 -25.74 9.16 -29.39
C SER A 35 -24.54 8.72 -28.56
N PHE A 36 -24.73 8.53 -27.25
CA PHE A 36 -23.65 8.08 -26.36
C PHE A 36 -23.28 6.62 -26.59
N ALA A 37 -24.28 5.76 -26.83
CA ALA A 37 -24.07 4.33 -27.07
C ALA A 37 -23.30 4.03 -28.36
N SER A 38 -23.30 4.95 -29.33
CA SER A 38 -22.54 4.80 -30.58
C SER A 38 -21.08 5.27 -30.51
N LEU A 39 -20.63 5.80 -29.37
CA LEU A 39 -19.25 6.29 -29.21
C LEU A 39 -18.32 5.12 -28.91
N GLU A 40 -17.16 5.07 -29.57
CA GLU A 40 -16.23 3.95 -29.49
C GLU A 40 -15.12 4.21 -28.47
N SER A 41 -14.61 5.44 -28.40
CA SER A 41 -13.50 5.81 -27.51
C SER A 41 -13.91 6.53 -26.23
N ASP A 42 -13.07 6.44 -25.20
CA ASP A 42 -13.29 7.18 -23.95
C ASP A 42 -13.09 8.70 -24.12
N GLU A 43 -12.22 9.15 -25.04
CA GLU A 43 -12.06 10.58 -25.36
C GLU A 43 -13.34 11.15 -25.99
N GLU A 44 -13.99 10.41 -26.90
CA GLU A 44 -15.30 10.80 -27.46
C GLU A 44 -16.39 10.83 -26.41
N ARG A 45 -16.44 9.83 -25.52
CA ARG A 45 -17.41 9.80 -24.40
C ARG A 45 -17.21 10.99 -23.46
N ALA A 46 -15.96 11.32 -23.15
CA ALA A 46 -15.62 12.49 -22.33
C ALA A 46 -16.02 13.79 -23.03
N LYS A 47 -15.71 13.93 -24.32
CA LYS A 47 -16.10 15.09 -25.15
C LYS A 47 -17.60 15.27 -25.18
N PHE A 48 -18.36 14.21 -25.43
CA PHE A 48 -19.82 14.23 -25.42
C PHE A 48 -20.40 14.78 -24.10
N ILE A 49 -19.84 14.38 -22.96
CA ILE A 49 -20.29 14.86 -21.66
C ILE A 49 -19.88 16.34 -21.45
N LEU A 50 -18.69 16.74 -21.89
CA LEU A 50 -18.19 18.12 -21.85
C LEU A 50 -19.02 19.09 -22.69
N ASP A 51 -19.53 18.63 -23.83
CA ASP A 51 -20.34 19.44 -24.75
C ASP A 51 -21.83 19.50 -24.33
N CYS A 52 -22.22 18.77 -23.29
CA CYS A 52 -23.59 18.75 -22.77
C CYS A 52 -23.76 19.73 -21.60
N ASP A 53 -24.20 20.95 -21.90
CA ASP A 53 -24.42 22.03 -20.91
C ASP A 53 -25.27 21.59 -19.72
N VAL A 54 -26.31 20.77 -19.97
CA VAL A 54 -27.21 20.24 -18.94
C VAL A 54 -26.47 19.43 -17.87
N ILE A 55 -25.39 18.76 -18.26
CA ILE A 55 -24.54 18.00 -17.34
C ILE A 55 -23.50 18.93 -16.71
N ILE A 56 -22.77 19.70 -17.50
CA ILE A 56 -21.62 20.48 -17.02
C ILE A 56 -22.01 21.57 -16.03
N GLU A 57 -23.17 22.21 -16.19
CA GLU A 57 -23.68 23.20 -15.22
C GLU A 57 -23.85 22.64 -13.81
N LYS A 58 -24.06 21.31 -13.67
CA LYS A 58 -24.20 20.61 -12.39
C LYS A 58 -22.86 20.22 -11.77
N LEU A 59 -21.81 20.05 -12.58
CA LEU A 59 -20.51 19.55 -12.13
C LEU A 59 -19.61 20.72 -11.68
N GLN A 60 -19.49 20.90 -10.36
CA GLN A 60 -18.66 21.96 -9.78
C GLN A 60 -17.73 21.39 -8.70
N ALA A 61 -16.44 21.68 -8.81
CA ALA A 61 -15.48 21.43 -7.74
C ALA A 61 -15.52 22.57 -6.72
N LYS A 62 -15.48 22.24 -5.43
CA LYS A 62 -15.49 23.23 -4.34
C LYS A 62 -14.33 22.99 -3.39
N GLU A 63 -13.58 24.04 -3.10
CA GLU A 63 -12.56 23.97 -2.05
C GLU A 63 -13.23 23.62 -0.71
N ARG A 64 -12.79 22.51 -0.11
CA ARG A 64 -13.13 22.09 1.24
C ARG A 64 -11.88 21.47 1.84
N TYR A 65 -11.29 22.15 2.82
CA TYR A 65 -10.12 21.65 3.55
C TYR A 65 -10.05 22.18 4.98
N SER A 66 -9.30 21.47 5.80
CA SER A 66 -8.92 21.94 7.14
C SER A 66 -7.56 22.62 7.04
N GLY A 67 -7.53 23.94 7.22
CA GLY A 67 -6.29 24.72 7.23
C GLY A 67 -5.49 24.56 8.52
N LYS A 68 -4.42 25.35 8.62
CA LYS A 68 -3.66 25.57 9.85
C LYS A 68 -4.45 26.44 10.83
N ASP A 69 -4.23 26.22 12.12
CA ASP A 69 -5.01 26.81 13.20
C ASP A 69 -4.15 26.91 14.47
N VAL A 70 -3.66 28.12 14.76
CA VAL A 70 -2.76 28.38 15.90
C VAL A 70 -3.44 28.06 17.23
N GLU A 71 -4.71 28.43 17.41
CA GLU A 71 -5.44 28.20 18.64
C GLU A 71 -5.64 26.71 18.92
N LYS A 72 -5.96 25.93 17.88
CA LYS A 72 -6.03 24.45 18.00
C LYS A 72 -4.66 23.87 18.32
N SER A 73 -3.59 24.34 17.67
CA SER A 73 -2.24 23.87 18.01
C SER A 73 -1.93 24.10 19.49
N LEU A 74 -2.14 25.32 19.97
CA LEU A 74 -1.91 25.72 21.36
C LEU A 74 -2.70 24.86 22.35
N LYS A 75 -3.98 24.60 22.04
CA LYS A 75 -4.85 23.73 22.84
C LYS A 75 -4.29 22.31 22.93
N PHE A 76 -3.93 21.71 21.78
CA PHE A 76 -3.36 20.36 21.75
C PHE A 76 -2.03 20.29 22.49
N ARG A 77 -1.15 21.27 22.31
CA ARG A 77 0.13 21.37 23.01
C ARG A 77 -0.05 21.48 24.52
N SER A 78 -1.01 22.28 24.96
CA SER A 78 -1.33 22.47 26.38
C SER A 78 -1.86 21.19 27.03
N GLU A 79 -2.73 20.44 26.35
CA GLU A 79 -3.17 19.12 26.82
C GLU A 79 -2.03 18.10 26.83
N GLY A 80 -1.18 18.11 25.78
CA GLY A 80 0.05 17.32 25.74
C GLY A 80 0.97 17.59 26.93
N ASN A 81 1.13 18.85 27.35
CA ASN A 81 1.92 19.22 28.52
C ASN A 81 1.36 18.62 29.81
N LYS A 82 0.03 18.65 30.00
CA LYS A 82 -0.63 18.06 31.18
C LYS A 82 -0.40 16.55 31.23
N LEU A 83 -0.50 15.87 30.10
CA LEU A 83 -0.27 14.42 29.99
C LEU A 83 1.21 14.06 30.20
N TYR A 84 2.12 14.86 29.65
CA TYR A 84 3.55 14.72 29.83
C TYR A 84 3.95 14.82 31.31
N GLN A 85 3.42 15.81 32.04
CA GLN A 85 3.66 15.96 33.48
C GLN A 85 3.20 14.75 34.29
N LYS A 86 2.13 14.08 33.84
CA LYS A 86 1.63 12.82 34.40
C LYS A 86 2.40 11.57 33.92
N GLN A 87 3.43 11.74 33.11
CA GLN A 87 4.22 10.67 32.49
C GLN A 87 3.40 9.72 31.58
N LEU A 88 2.26 10.20 31.08
CA LEU A 88 1.43 9.48 30.11
C LEU A 88 1.94 9.74 28.69
N TYR A 89 3.14 9.23 28.38
CA TYR A 89 3.88 9.58 27.18
C TYR A 89 3.16 9.21 25.87
N GLY A 90 2.44 8.09 25.80
CA GLY A 90 1.69 7.69 24.61
C GLY A 90 0.62 8.71 24.24
N ALA A 91 -0.26 9.02 25.19
CA ALA A 91 -1.29 10.05 25.01
C ALA A 91 -0.68 11.45 24.76
N ALA A 92 0.40 11.80 25.45
CA ALA A 92 1.10 13.07 25.22
C ALA A 92 1.61 13.18 23.77
N LEU A 93 2.16 12.09 23.21
CA LEU A 93 2.65 12.05 21.83
C LEU A 93 1.53 12.30 20.82
N GLU A 94 0.36 11.71 21.02
CA GLU A 94 -0.81 11.93 20.16
C GLU A 94 -1.24 13.40 20.15
N HIS A 95 -1.34 14.00 21.33
CA HIS A 95 -1.67 15.42 21.46
C HIS A 95 -0.62 16.32 20.82
N TYR A 96 0.68 16.05 21.01
CA TYR A 96 1.72 16.82 20.34
C TYR A 96 1.74 16.62 18.81
N ASN A 97 1.43 15.42 18.32
CA ASN A 97 1.24 15.18 16.88
C ASN A 97 0.11 16.04 16.31
N MET A 98 -1.02 16.15 17.02
CA MET A 98 -2.11 17.03 16.60
C MET A 98 -1.70 18.51 16.64
N SER A 99 -0.96 18.94 17.67
CA SER A 99 -0.42 20.30 17.72
C SER A 99 0.44 20.63 16.50
N VAL A 100 1.42 19.77 16.17
CA VAL A 100 2.28 19.94 14.99
C VAL A 100 1.48 19.96 13.67
N LEU A 101 0.38 19.20 13.56
CA LEU A 101 -0.47 19.20 12.36
C LEU A 101 -1.24 20.50 12.15
N TYR A 102 -1.68 21.15 13.23
CA TYR A 102 -2.40 22.42 13.16
C TYR A 102 -1.48 23.64 13.14
N ALA A 103 -0.24 23.53 13.62
CA ALA A 103 0.69 24.64 13.65
C ALA A 103 0.96 25.19 12.22
N PRO A 104 0.89 26.51 12.01
CA PRO A 104 1.27 27.13 10.75
C PRO A 104 2.78 27.10 10.54
N SER A 105 3.21 27.32 9.29
CA SER A 105 4.62 27.50 8.97
C SER A 105 5.15 28.80 9.64
N PRO A 106 6.44 28.86 10.03
CA PRO A 106 7.01 30.01 10.74
C PRO A 106 6.90 31.33 9.98
N VAL A 107 6.86 31.28 8.65
CA VAL A 107 6.66 32.45 7.78
C VAL A 107 5.16 32.71 7.64
N ALA A 108 4.61 33.57 8.50
CA ALA A 108 3.29 34.15 8.27
C ALA A 108 3.39 35.24 7.19
N ALA A 109 2.34 35.38 6.37
CA ALA A 109 2.30 36.34 5.25
C ALA A 109 2.30 37.83 5.71
N ASP A 110 2.13 38.07 7.01
CA ASP A 110 2.06 39.37 7.68
C ASP A 110 3.36 39.74 8.41
N GLY A 111 4.38 38.87 8.42
CA GLY A 111 5.66 39.12 9.08
C GLY A 111 5.65 38.93 10.60
N GLU A 112 4.58 38.38 11.20
CA GLU A 112 4.60 38.00 12.62
C GLU A 112 5.32 36.66 12.83
N CYS A 113 6.28 36.67 13.75
CA CYS A 113 7.06 35.49 14.17
C CYS A 113 6.15 34.49 14.91
N ASN A 114 5.86 33.34 14.28
CA ASN A 114 5.07 32.28 14.90
C ASN A 114 5.94 31.10 15.34
N SER A 115 6.29 31.07 16.63
CA SER A 115 7.08 29.98 17.24
C SER A 115 6.25 28.74 17.61
N GLU A 116 4.95 28.68 17.29
CA GLU A 116 4.10 27.58 17.76
C GLU A 116 4.52 26.23 17.20
N LEU A 117 4.94 26.14 15.93
CA LEU A 117 5.45 24.91 15.34
C LEU A 117 6.72 24.42 16.07
N SER A 118 7.70 25.31 16.28
CA SER A 118 8.95 24.95 16.95
C SER A 118 8.75 24.60 18.41
N LEU A 119 7.83 25.28 19.13
CA LEU A 119 7.44 24.92 20.49
C LEU A 119 6.73 23.54 20.54
N ALA A 120 5.87 23.24 19.57
CA ALA A 120 5.20 21.93 19.48
C ALA A 120 6.20 20.79 19.24
N LEU A 121 7.14 20.99 18.31
CA LEU A 121 8.22 20.04 18.01
C LEU A 121 9.18 19.87 19.21
N ALA A 122 9.53 20.95 19.89
CA ALA A 122 10.34 20.92 21.11
C ALA A 122 9.67 20.13 22.24
N ASN A 123 8.35 20.21 22.37
CA ASN A 123 7.61 19.42 23.37
C ASN A 123 7.48 17.95 22.93
N ARG A 124 7.24 17.69 21.65
CA ARG A 124 7.16 16.33 21.10
C ARG A 124 8.48 15.58 21.22
N SER A 125 9.60 16.22 20.89
CA SER A 125 10.94 15.63 21.05
C SER A 125 11.23 15.19 22.50
N ALA A 126 10.62 15.83 23.51
CA ALA A 126 10.77 15.41 24.90
C ALA A 126 10.17 14.01 25.12
N VAL A 127 8.98 13.78 24.57
CA VAL A 127 8.31 12.46 24.61
C VAL A 127 9.10 11.43 23.82
N LEU A 128 9.59 11.79 22.63
CA LEU A 128 10.38 10.89 21.80
C LEU A 128 11.68 10.46 22.50
N TYR A 129 12.33 11.37 23.22
CA TYR A 129 13.48 11.05 24.06
C TYR A 129 13.13 10.05 25.17
N HIS A 130 12.06 10.31 25.94
CA HIS A 130 11.65 9.42 27.04
C HIS A 130 11.18 8.03 26.57
N THR A 131 10.64 7.96 25.35
CA THR A 131 10.24 6.69 24.70
C THR A 131 11.37 6.05 23.89
N LYS A 132 12.61 6.54 24.02
CA LYS A 132 13.83 6.03 23.37
C LYS A 132 13.78 6.04 21.83
N ARG A 133 12.96 6.92 21.24
CA ARG A 133 12.89 7.18 19.80
C ARG A 133 13.90 8.26 19.41
N TYR A 134 15.19 7.99 19.63
CA TYR A 134 16.25 9.00 19.55
C TYR A 134 16.40 9.62 18.15
N HIS A 135 16.27 8.85 17.08
CA HIS A 135 16.32 9.37 15.71
C HIS A 135 15.20 10.37 15.42
N LEU A 136 13.96 10.03 15.77
CA LEU A 136 12.80 10.93 15.61
C LEU A 136 12.92 12.17 16.50
N CYS A 137 13.46 12.02 17.72
CA CYS A 137 13.74 13.13 18.61
C CYS A 137 14.71 14.14 17.99
N ILE A 138 15.79 13.66 17.36
CA ILE A 138 16.77 14.51 16.67
C ILE A 138 16.12 15.27 15.52
N ILE A 139 15.28 14.60 14.70
CA ILE A 139 14.54 15.23 13.60
C ILE A 139 13.66 16.38 14.11
N ASP A 140 12.88 16.15 15.17
CA ASP A 140 12.04 17.20 15.77
C ASP A 140 12.86 18.37 16.31
N ILE A 141 14.03 18.10 16.90
CA ILE A 141 14.92 19.13 17.42
C ILE A 141 15.48 19.98 16.27
N GLU A 142 15.92 19.36 15.18
CA GLU A 142 16.48 20.07 14.02
C GLU A 142 15.42 20.97 13.38
N GLU A 143 14.22 20.43 13.10
CA GLU A 143 13.11 21.22 12.54
C GLU A 143 12.70 22.36 13.48
N ALA A 144 12.67 22.13 14.80
CA ALA A 144 12.38 23.19 15.76
C ALA A 144 13.43 24.32 15.69
N LEU A 145 14.71 23.97 15.65
CA LEU A 145 15.82 24.93 15.58
C LEU A 145 15.81 25.73 14.27
N GLU A 146 15.37 25.14 13.17
CA GLU A 146 15.16 25.79 11.87
C GLU A 146 13.89 26.67 11.84
N SER A 147 12.94 26.43 12.74
CA SER A 147 11.61 27.08 12.78
C SER A 147 11.47 28.17 13.85
N GLU A 148 12.41 29.12 13.92
CA GLU A 148 12.39 30.29 14.83
C GLU A 148 12.17 29.95 16.33
N TYR A 149 12.88 28.94 16.84
CA TYR A 149 12.80 28.57 18.25
C TYR A 149 13.47 29.61 19.19
N PRO A 150 12.86 29.95 20.35
CA PRO A 150 13.38 30.96 21.27
C PRO A 150 14.82 30.66 21.73
N ILE A 151 15.70 31.66 21.59
CA ILE A 151 17.15 31.52 21.82
C ILE A 151 17.45 31.10 23.27
N GLU A 152 16.71 31.63 24.23
CA GLU A 152 16.82 31.36 25.65
C GLU A 152 16.41 29.92 26.03
N LEU A 153 15.78 29.18 25.10
CA LEU A 153 15.38 27.79 25.29
C LEU A 153 16.25 26.80 24.49
N LYS A 154 17.09 27.26 23.55
CA LYS A 154 17.89 26.40 22.64
C LYS A 154 18.80 25.43 23.40
N TYR A 155 19.35 25.84 24.53
CA TYR A 155 20.21 24.99 25.36
C TYR A 155 19.54 23.66 25.75
N LYS A 156 18.22 23.65 25.99
CA LYS A 156 17.47 22.43 26.33
C LYS A 156 17.39 21.45 25.17
N LEU A 157 17.25 21.96 23.94
CA LEU A 157 17.17 21.13 22.74
C LEU A 157 18.53 20.53 22.41
N PHE A 158 19.60 21.34 22.48
CA PHE A 158 20.96 20.85 22.25
C PHE A 158 21.40 19.82 23.30
N ASP A 159 21.09 20.02 24.59
CA ASP A 159 21.33 19.01 25.63
C ASP A 159 20.60 17.69 25.34
N ARG A 160 19.32 17.76 24.94
CA ARG A 160 18.55 16.57 24.54
C ARG A 160 19.12 15.91 23.28
N LYS A 161 19.51 16.70 22.27
CA LYS A 161 20.12 16.21 21.02
C LYS A 161 21.42 15.48 21.31
N ALA A 162 22.26 16.05 22.18
CA ALA A 162 23.52 15.45 22.62
C ALA A 162 23.30 14.11 23.33
N LYS A 163 22.35 14.04 24.26
CA LYS A 163 21.96 12.80 24.97
C LYS A 163 21.36 11.75 24.01
N CYS A 164 20.64 12.16 22.97
CA CYS A 164 20.21 11.26 21.90
C CYS A 164 21.41 10.69 21.14
N PHE A 165 22.34 11.53 20.70
CA PHE A 165 23.54 11.08 20.00
C PHE A 165 24.43 10.19 20.87
N GLU A 166 24.55 10.47 22.16
CA GLU A 166 25.24 9.60 23.11
C GLU A 166 24.59 8.21 23.18
N SER A 167 23.24 8.17 23.26
CA SER A 167 22.48 6.92 23.28
C SER A 167 22.58 6.13 21.97
N LEU A 168 22.84 6.83 20.86
CA LEU A 168 23.10 6.27 19.54
C LEU A 168 24.60 6.01 19.27
N TYR A 169 25.47 6.17 20.28
CA TYR A 169 26.93 6.02 20.18
C TYR A 169 27.59 6.92 19.12
N LYS A 170 26.93 8.00 18.71
CA LYS A 170 27.46 9.03 17.79
C LYS A 170 28.25 10.07 18.58
N HIS A 171 29.41 9.66 19.10
CA HIS A 171 30.19 10.43 20.08
C HIS A 171 30.58 11.84 19.63
N ASN A 172 31.03 12.03 18.39
CA ASN A 172 31.42 13.36 17.90
C ASN A 172 30.20 14.30 17.86
N SER A 173 29.11 13.86 17.22
CA SER A 173 27.86 14.63 17.16
C SER A 173 27.28 14.93 18.55
N ALA A 174 27.48 14.03 19.52
CA ALA A 174 27.10 14.26 20.91
C ALA A 174 27.92 15.38 21.56
N LEU A 175 29.25 15.35 21.40
CA LEU A 175 30.14 16.41 21.91
C LEU A 175 29.83 17.76 21.27
N ASP A 176 29.69 17.82 19.94
CA ASP A 176 29.35 19.05 19.22
C ASP A 176 28.02 19.62 19.73
N SER A 177 27.02 18.77 19.94
CA SER A 177 25.72 19.19 20.47
C SER A 177 25.80 19.64 21.94
N PHE A 178 26.67 19.04 22.77
CA PHE A 178 26.91 19.50 24.14
C PHE A 178 27.61 20.86 24.18
N ASP A 179 28.58 21.10 23.29
CA ASP A 179 29.24 22.40 23.17
C ASP A 179 28.23 23.50 22.82
N MET A 180 27.35 23.23 21.84
CA MET A 180 26.22 24.12 21.52
C MET A 180 25.26 24.32 22.70
N ALA A 181 25.01 23.29 23.50
CA ALA A 181 24.16 23.40 24.69
C ALA A 181 24.78 24.35 25.74
N VAL A 182 26.09 24.28 25.95
CA VAL A 182 26.83 25.18 26.85
C VAL A 182 26.83 26.62 26.33
N GLU A 183 27.04 26.81 25.03
CA GLU A 183 27.00 28.13 24.39
C GLU A 183 25.65 28.82 24.62
N PHE A 184 24.54 28.16 24.27
CA PHE A 184 23.20 28.72 24.43
C PHE A 184 22.72 28.80 25.89
N LEU A 185 23.37 28.12 26.83
CA LEU A 185 23.06 28.23 28.26
C LEU A 185 23.32 29.66 28.78
N ALA A 186 24.23 30.40 28.14
CA ALA A 186 24.47 31.81 28.46
C ALA A 186 23.19 32.65 28.28
N ASN A 187 22.40 32.37 27.25
CA ASN A 187 21.13 33.05 26.95
C ASN A 187 19.95 32.59 27.81
N ALA A 188 20.10 31.53 28.62
CA ALA A 188 19.00 30.95 29.38
C ALA A 188 18.46 31.91 30.45
N ASN A 189 17.14 32.08 30.50
CA ASN A 189 16.44 32.86 31.52
C ASN A 189 16.15 32.01 32.78
N ILE A 190 17.21 31.58 33.46
CA ILE A 190 17.15 30.77 34.70
C ILE A 190 18.20 31.23 35.71
N ASP A 191 17.98 30.89 36.99
CA ASP A 191 18.90 31.21 38.08
C ASP A 191 20.32 30.70 37.83
N GLU A 192 21.33 31.49 38.20
CA GLU A 192 22.74 31.16 37.96
C GLU A 192 23.16 29.82 38.57
N LYS A 193 22.61 29.48 39.74
CA LYS A 193 22.80 28.17 40.39
C LYS A 193 22.34 27.01 39.50
N LYS A 194 21.23 27.19 38.75
CA LYS A 194 20.72 26.17 37.82
C LYS A 194 21.59 26.09 36.57
N LYS A 195 22.11 27.21 36.06
CA LYS A 195 23.08 27.20 34.95
C LYS A 195 24.34 26.41 35.32
N VAL A 196 24.93 26.68 36.48
CA VAL A 196 26.11 25.94 36.99
C VAL A 196 25.80 24.44 37.14
N ALA A 197 24.63 24.09 37.69
CA ALA A 197 24.23 22.69 37.83
C ALA A 197 24.07 21.99 36.47
N TRP A 198 23.47 22.66 35.48
CA TRP A 198 23.27 22.13 34.13
C TRP A 198 24.60 21.94 33.40
N LYS A 199 25.49 22.94 33.46
CA LYS A 199 26.83 22.83 32.87
C LYS A 199 27.60 21.65 33.48
N ARG A 200 27.51 21.45 34.81
CA ARG A 200 28.16 20.32 35.48
C ARG A 200 27.63 18.96 34.99
N ASP A 201 26.33 18.84 34.72
CA ASP A 201 25.73 17.64 34.12
C ASP A 201 26.32 17.38 32.73
N ILE A 202 26.34 18.40 31.87
CA ILE A 202 26.93 18.32 30.52
C ILE A 202 28.41 17.91 30.59
N ASP A 203 29.21 18.57 31.44
CA ASP A 203 30.64 18.27 31.61
C ASP A 203 30.85 16.79 32.02
N GLN A 204 30.00 16.23 32.87
CA GLN A 204 30.05 14.81 33.26
C GLN A 204 29.81 13.88 32.07
N HIS A 205 28.78 14.12 31.28
CA HIS A 205 28.50 13.36 30.06
C HIS A 205 29.67 13.45 29.06
N MET A 206 30.20 14.65 28.81
CA MET A 206 31.33 14.85 27.91
C MET A 206 32.58 14.09 28.36
N VAL A 207 32.88 14.05 29.67
CA VAL A 207 34.00 13.27 30.22
C VAL A 207 33.80 11.77 29.98
N VAL A 208 32.58 11.26 30.16
CA VAL A 208 32.25 9.85 29.89
C VAL A 208 32.44 9.52 28.41
N ILE A 209 31.94 10.36 27.50
CA ILE A 209 32.06 10.16 26.05
C ILE A 209 33.53 10.19 25.60
N LYS A 210 34.31 11.17 26.07
CA LYS A 210 35.76 11.29 25.75
C LYS A 210 36.57 10.08 26.23
N LYS A 211 36.14 9.42 27.32
CA LYS A 211 36.73 8.13 27.75
C LYS A 211 36.36 6.98 26.81
N LYS A 212 35.12 6.94 26.32
CA LYS A 212 34.60 5.89 25.42
C LYS A 212 35.15 5.95 23.99
N GLN A 213 35.52 7.13 23.48
CA GLN A 213 36.14 7.30 22.15
C GLN A 213 37.45 6.51 21.94
N LYS A 214 38.08 6.00 23.01
CA LYS A 214 39.30 5.18 22.93
C LYS A 214 39.03 3.68 22.66
N GLY A 215 37.77 3.27 22.48
CA GLY A 215 37.38 1.91 22.11
C GLY A 215 37.12 1.73 20.60
N PRO A 216 36.94 0.48 20.12
CA PRO A 216 36.64 0.21 18.71
C PRO A 216 35.31 0.85 18.28
N LEU A 217 35.27 1.40 17.05
CA LEU A 217 34.04 1.91 16.44
C LEU A 217 33.05 0.76 16.25
N HIS A 218 31.90 0.84 16.92
CA HIS A 218 30.74 0.01 16.60
C HIS A 218 29.78 0.81 15.73
N SER A 219 29.63 0.41 14.46
CA SER A 219 28.52 0.85 13.62
C SER A 219 27.29 0.02 13.96
N TYR A 220 26.21 0.68 14.37
CA TYR A 220 24.92 0.02 14.55
C TYR A 220 24.00 0.35 13.37
N PRO A 221 23.31 -0.66 12.80
CA PRO A 221 22.26 -0.42 11.82
C PRO A 221 21.13 0.40 12.45
N ASP A 222 20.57 1.33 11.66
CA ASP A 222 19.40 2.11 12.04
C ASP A 222 18.22 1.16 12.33
N MET A 223 17.92 0.94 13.61
CA MET A 223 16.97 -0.09 14.07
C MET A 223 15.49 0.28 13.86
N SER A 224 15.18 1.30 13.05
CA SER A 224 13.82 1.84 12.97
C SER A 224 12.97 1.27 11.83
N GLU A 225 13.56 0.69 10.78
CA GLU A 225 12.81 0.13 9.65
C GLU A 225 13.19 -1.32 9.34
N LYS A 226 12.18 -2.19 9.24
CA LYS A 226 12.36 -3.53 8.70
C LYS A 226 12.77 -3.40 7.23
N PRO A 227 13.88 -4.03 6.79
CA PRO A 227 14.31 -3.93 5.41
C PRO A 227 13.26 -4.54 4.48
N LEU A 228 13.12 -3.95 3.30
CA LEU A 228 12.32 -4.56 2.24
C LEU A 228 12.97 -5.90 1.82
N PRO A 229 12.16 -6.95 1.62
CA PRO A 229 12.62 -8.19 1.01
C PRO A 229 13.22 -7.93 -0.38
N THR A 230 14.15 -8.78 -0.79
CA THR A 230 14.70 -8.79 -2.16
C THR A 230 14.09 -9.96 -2.93
N VAL A 231 13.96 -9.80 -4.25
CA VAL A 231 13.48 -10.88 -5.11
C VAL A 231 14.44 -12.07 -5.10
N SER A 232 13.88 -13.29 -5.12
CA SER A 232 14.65 -14.52 -5.32
C SER A 232 15.29 -14.53 -6.72
N TYR A 233 16.36 -15.31 -6.92
CA TYR A 233 17.05 -15.48 -8.22
C TYR A 233 17.65 -14.21 -8.85
N GLY A 234 17.61 -13.07 -8.15
CA GLY A 234 18.04 -11.78 -8.65
C GLY A 234 16.95 -11.05 -9.44
N GLN A 235 17.18 -9.77 -9.72
CA GLN A 235 16.26 -8.91 -10.45
C GLN A 235 16.18 -9.31 -11.93
N ASN A 236 14.98 -9.30 -12.49
CA ASN A 236 14.73 -9.54 -13.90
C ASN A 236 15.07 -8.30 -14.75
N ASP A 237 15.71 -8.52 -15.90
CA ASP A 237 16.19 -7.46 -16.79
C ASP A 237 15.06 -6.82 -17.64
N ILE A 238 13.93 -7.51 -17.83
CA ILE A 238 12.73 -7.05 -18.54
C ILE A 238 11.68 -6.52 -17.55
N PHE A 239 11.55 -7.19 -16.40
CA PHE A 239 10.54 -6.92 -15.37
C PHE A 239 11.23 -6.48 -14.08
N PRO A 240 11.63 -5.20 -13.93
CA PRO A 240 12.51 -4.75 -12.85
C PRO A 240 11.95 -4.95 -11.45
N ALA A 241 10.63 -5.06 -11.27
CA ALA A 241 10.05 -5.36 -9.95
C ALA A 241 10.04 -6.86 -9.62
N ALA A 242 10.41 -7.72 -10.57
CA ALA A 242 10.27 -9.17 -10.48
C ALA A 242 11.60 -9.93 -10.42
N SER A 243 11.50 -11.19 -10.01
CA SER A 243 12.57 -12.18 -10.02
C SER A 243 12.93 -12.63 -11.43
N LYS A 244 14.19 -13.05 -11.67
CA LYS A 244 14.58 -13.75 -12.91
C LYS A 244 13.74 -15.00 -13.22
N ALA A 245 13.12 -15.59 -12.20
CA ALA A 245 12.20 -16.72 -12.33
C ALA A 245 10.79 -16.33 -12.82
N PHE A 246 10.51 -15.04 -13.02
CA PHE A 246 9.25 -14.50 -13.54
C PHE A 246 9.38 -14.18 -15.03
N ASP A 247 8.37 -14.53 -15.81
CA ASP A 247 8.20 -14.14 -17.21
C ASP A 247 6.71 -13.91 -17.52
N VAL A 248 6.39 -13.39 -18.70
CA VAL A 248 4.99 -13.20 -19.15
C VAL A 248 4.78 -13.92 -20.47
N SER A 249 3.71 -14.70 -20.52
CA SER A 249 3.21 -15.34 -21.73
C SER A 249 1.85 -14.75 -22.13
N TYR A 250 1.42 -15.03 -23.36
CA TYR A 250 0.13 -14.59 -23.88
C TYR A 250 -0.64 -15.78 -24.46
N ARG A 251 -1.96 -15.83 -24.19
CA ARG A 251 -2.90 -16.66 -24.94
C ARG A 251 -4.17 -15.85 -25.24
N PRO A 252 -4.83 -16.06 -26.40
CA PRO A 252 -6.05 -15.33 -26.75
C PRO A 252 -7.22 -15.48 -25.76
N ASP A 253 -7.31 -16.61 -25.06
CA ASP A 253 -8.41 -16.94 -24.14
C ASP A 253 -8.27 -16.30 -22.75
N CYS A 254 -7.05 -16.02 -22.30
CA CYS A 254 -6.77 -15.47 -20.97
C CYS A 254 -5.89 -14.21 -20.97
N GLY A 255 -5.53 -13.69 -22.14
CA GLY A 255 -4.64 -12.54 -22.29
C GLY A 255 -3.20 -12.82 -21.85
N ARG A 256 -2.56 -11.79 -21.29
CA ARG A 256 -1.21 -11.87 -20.70
C ARG A 256 -1.30 -12.56 -19.34
N PHE A 257 -0.36 -13.45 -19.02
CA PHE A 257 -0.29 -14.12 -17.73
C PHE A 257 1.17 -14.40 -17.34
N ALA A 258 1.45 -14.29 -16.04
CA ALA A 258 2.77 -14.58 -15.51
C ALA A 258 3.09 -16.09 -15.55
N THR A 259 4.31 -16.43 -15.94
CA THR A 259 4.83 -17.80 -16.03
C THR A 259 6.17 -17.95 -15.33
N ALA A 260 6.43 -19.14 -14.80
CA ALA A 260 7.70 -19.48 -14.19
C ALA A 260 8.77 -19.78 -15.26
N SER A 261 9.87 -19.04 -15.29
CA SER A 261 11.00 -19.32 -16.20
C SER A 261 11.97 -20.38 -15.64
N GLU A 262 11.87 -20.65 -14.34
CA GLU A 262 12.59 -21.67 -13.57
C GLU A 262 11.66 -22.34 -12.54
N ASP A 263 12.10 -23.42 -11.89
CA ASP A 263 11.35 -24.02 -10.79
C ASP A 263 11.33 -23.09 -9.56
N ILE A 264 10.15 -22.66 -9.15
CA ILE A 264 9.95 -21.77 -8.00
C ILE A 264 9.58 -22.60 -6.77
N ARG A 265 10.22 -22.28 -5.64
CA ARG A 265 9.97 -22.93 -4.35
C ARG A 265 9.05 -22.08 -3.48
N VAL A 266 8.25 -22.74 -2.64
CA VAL A 266 7.56 -22.09 -1.51
C VAL A 266 8.52 -21.16 -0.75
N GLY A 267 8.10 -19.93 -0.53
CA GLY A 267 8.86 -18.89 0.16
C GLY A 267 9.63 -17.94 -0.76
N ASP A 268 9.83 -18.30 -2.03
CA ASP A 268 10.52 -17.43 -2.98
C ASP A 268 9.77 -16.12 -3.19
N VAL A 269 10.54 -15.02 -3.21
CA VAL A 269 10.01 -13.68 -3.44
C VAL A 269 10.02 -13.41 -4.95
N MET A 270 8.82 -13.42 -5.54
CA MET A 270 8.67 -13.30 -6.99
C MET A 270 8.60 -11.86 -7.46
N ILE A 271 7.93 -10.99 -6.71
CA ILE A 271 7.74 -9.58 -7.08
C ILE A 271 7.88 -8.72 -5.82
N VAL A 272 8.57 -7.59 -5.93
CA VAL A 272 8.61 -6.48 -4.98
C VAL A 272 8.19 -5.21 -5.73
N ASP A 273 6.88 -4.95 -5.78
CA ASP A 273 6.29 -3.92 -6.63
C ASP A 273 5.91 -2.66 -5.84
N LYS A 274 6.34 -1.49 -6.33
CA LYS A 274 5.93 -0.19 -5.79
C LYS A 274 4.76 0.29 -6.63
N PRO A 275 3.67 0.82 -6.06
CA PRO A 275 2.54 1.25 -6.87
C PRO A 275 2.95 2.47 -7.71
N PHE A 276 2.47 2.53 -8.96
CA PHE A 276 2.58 3.75 -9.77
C PHE A 276 1.84 4.90 -9.07
N ALA A 277 0.63 4.59 -8.60
CA ALA A 277 -0.19 5.47 -7.79
C ALA A 277 -0.88 4.68 -6.66
N SER A 278 -1.03 5.31 -5.51
CA SER A 278 -1.71 4.73 -4.35
C SER A 278 -2.51 5.79 -3.61
N VAL A 279 -3.60 5.38 -2.97
CA VAL A 279 -4.47 6.24 -2.17
C VAL A 279 -4.70 5.63 -0.80
N LEU A 280 -4.50 6.43 0.24
CA LEU A 280 -4.78 6.03 1.62
C LEU A 280 -6.30 6.15 1.86
N LEU A 281 -6.88 5.23 2.64
CA LEU A 281 -8.28 5.31 3.04
C LEU A 281 -8.48 6.32 4.19
N PRO A 282 -9.60 7.07 4.21
CA PRO A 282 -9.85 8.11 5.23
C PRO A 282 -9.81 7.61 6.67
N THR A 283 -10.20 6.35 6.89
CA THR A 283 -10.24 5.68 8.20
C THR A 283 -8.89 5.67 8.90
N VAL A 284 -7.79 5.76 8.15
CA VAL A 284 -6.41 5.66 8.66
C VAL A 284 -5.56 6.93 8.44
N TYR A 285 -6.16 8.05 8.01
CA TYR A 285 -5.45 9.34 7.84
C TYR A 285 -4.78 9.82 9.13
N ARG A 286 -5.32 9.42 10.28
CA ARG A 286 -4.77 9.79 11.59
C ARG A 286 -3.56 8.96 12.00
N THR A 287 -3.31 7.82 11.38
CA THR A 287 -2.30 6.85 11.84
C THR A 287 -1.21 6.59 10.82
N HIS A 288 -1.48 6.76 9.52
CA HIS A 288 -0.58 6.35 8.44
C HIS A 288 -0.06 7.56 7.64
N CYS A 289 1.09 7.36 7.00
CA CYS A 289 1.68 8.32 6.09
C CYS A 289 0.82 8.43 4.84
N TYR A 290 0.47 9.65 4.44
CA TYR A 290 -0.35 9.90 3.26
C TYR A 290 0.34 9.55 1.93
N HIS A 291 1.67 9.36 1.95
CA HIS A 291 2.45 8.96 0.77
C HIS A 291 2.68 7.45 0.73
N CYS A 292 3.45 6.92 1.68
CA CYS A 292 3.92 5.54 1.66
C CYS A 292 3.12 4.58 2.55
N MET A 293 2.04 5.06 3.17
CA MET A 293 1.16 4.28 4.05
C MET A 293 1.81 3.64 5.28
N LYS A 294 3.10 3.85 5.56
CA LYS A 294 3.72 3.42 6.83
C LYS A 294 3.04 4.14 8.01
N ARG A 295 2.83 3.43 9.12
CA ARG A 295 2.35 4.06 10.37
C ARG A 295 3.31 5.14 10.85
N VAL A 296 2.75 6.25 11.32
CA VAL A 296 3.49 7.46 11.69
C VAL A 296 3.57 7.58 13.20
N VAL A 297 4.78 7.54 13.74
CA VAL A 297 5.05 7.77 15.17
C VAL A 297 5.13 9.28 15.46
N ALA A 298 5.95 10.01 14.69
CA ALA A 298 6.10 11.45 14.78
C ALA A 298 5.68 12.07 13.44
N ALA A 299 4.57 12.81 13.44
CA ALA A 299 3.99 13.34 12.20
C ALA A 299 4.79 14.53 11.64
N ILE A 300 5.16 14.45 10.37
CA ILE A 300 5.58 15.61 9.58
C ILE A 300 4.33 16.18 8.89
N PRO A 301 3.98 17.45 9.13
CA PRO A 301 2.73 18.00 8.64
C PRO A 301 2.87 18.51 7.19
N CYS A 302 1.77 18.48 6.43
CA CYS A 302 1.62 19.36 5.26
C CYS A 302 1.79 20.82 5.70
N THR A 303 2.33 21.70 4.84
CA THR A 303 2.52 23.12 5.19
C THR A 303 1.22 23.94 5.06
N GLN A 304 0.25 23.46 4.27
CA GLN A 304 -1.01 24.19 4.00
C GLN A 304 -2.21 23.65 4.78
N CYS A 305 -2.46 22.34 4.73
CA CYS A 305 -3.59 21.72 5.42
C CYS A 305 -3.14 21.02 6.71
N SER A 306 -4.11 20.69 7.57
CA SER A 306 -3.96 19.86 8.77
C SER A 306 -4.49 18.43 8.58
N ALA A 307 -4.94 18.08 7.37
CA ALA A 307 -5.65 16.83 7.09
C ALA A 307 -4.74 15.60 6.93
N VAL A 308 -3.53 15.78 6.40
CA VAL A 308 -2.62 14.69 6.06
C VAL A 308 -1.31 14.80 6.83
N LYS A 309 -0.63 13.66 7.00
CA LYS A 309 0.64 13.54 7.70
C LYS A 309 1.61 12.65 6.94
N PHE A 310 2.90 12.86 7.18
CA PHE A 310 3.98 12.12 6.54
C PHE A 310 4.94 11.56 7.60
N CYS A 311 5.59 10.44 7.28
CA CYS A 311 6.61 9.84 8.14
C CYS A 311 8.00 10.49 7.96
N THR A 312 8.29 11.03 6.77
CA THR A 312 9.58 11.68 6.44
C THR A 312 9.37 12.94 5.61
N PHE A 313 10.36 13.84 5.62
CA PHE A 313 10.36 15.01 4.75
C PHE A 313 10.38 14.63 3.26
N SER A 314 11.03 13.51 2.91
CA SER A 314 10.98 12.96 1.55
C SER A 314 9.55 12.62 1.16
N CYS A 315 8.81 11.89 2.00
CA CYS A 315 7.40 11.57 1.75
C CYS A 315 6.55 12.82 1.59
N ARG A 316 6.75 13.87 2.41
CA ARG A 316 6.05 15.16 2.25
C ARG A 316 6.37 15.81 0.90
N LYS A 317 7.65 15.85 0.52
CA LYS A 317 8.14 16.47 -0.71
C LYS A 317 7.63 15.72 -1.95
N GLU A 318 7.78 14.41 -1.99
CA GLU A 318 7.28 13.56 -3.07
C GLU A 318 5.77 13.67 -3.21
N ALA A 319 5.05 13.68 -2.08
CA ALA A 319 3.61 13.84 -2.09
C ALA A 319 3.14 15.19 -2.63
N TRP A 320 3.94 16.25 -2.50
CA TRP A 320 3.56 17.58 -2.97
C TRP A 320 3.28 17.61 -4.48
N SER A 321 3.95 16.75 -5.27
CA SER A 321 3.74 16.64 -6.72
C SER A 321 2.27 16.46 -7.11
N TYR A 322 1.50 15.72 -6.32
CA TYR A 322 0.07 15.47 -6.53
C TYR A 322 -0.81 16.15 -5.46
N HIS A 323 -0.35 16.20 -4.21
CA HIS A 323 -1.16 16.68 -3.09
C HIS A 323 -1.41 18.17 -3.19
N GLN A 324 -0.55 18.94 -3.88
CA GLN A 324 -0.79 20.36 -4.12
C GLN A 324 -2.14 20.63 -4.81
N VAL A 325 -2.57 19.76 -5.73
CA VAL A 325 -3.87 19.86 -6.40
C VAL A 325 -4.98 19.40 -5.45
N GLU A 326 -4.74 18.35 -4.68
CA GLU A 326 -5.75 17.77 -3.79
C GLU A 326 -5.93 18.54 -2.49
N CYS A 327 -4.94 19.32 -2.06
CA CYS A 327 -4.81 19.83 -0.70
C CYS A 327 -6.08 20.54 -0.23
N LYS A 328 -6.64 21.35 -1.12
CA LYS A 328 -7.85 22.13 -0.88
C LYS A 328 -9.15 21.41 -1.23
N PHE A 329 -9.09 20.28 -1.92
CA PHE A 329 -10.25 19.53 -2.40
C PHE A 329 -10.41 18.18 -1.71
N LEU A 330 -9.48 17.76 -0.86
CA LEU A 330 -9.46 16.42 -0.28
C LEU A 330 -10.77 16.13 0.48
N LYS A 331 -11.26 17.05 1.32
CA LYS A 331 -12.53 16.85 2.03
C LYS A 331 -13.72 16.79 1.06
N PHE A 332 -13.71 17.59 0.00
CA PHE A 332 -14.75 17.57 -1.04
C PHE A 332 -14.79 16.23 -1.79
N LEU A 333 -13.62 15.71 -2.17
CA LEU A 333 -13.48 14.40 -2.81
C LEU A 333 -13.99 13.28 -1.90
N LEU A 334 -13.66 13.31 -0.62
CA LEU A 334 -14.15 12.29 0.33
C LEU A 334 -15.67 12.36 0.53
N GLU A 335 -16.22 13.56 0.74
CA GLU A 335 -17.67 13.77 0.90
C GLU A 335 -18.47 13.47 -0.39
N SER A 336 -17.82 13.49 -1.55
CA SER A 336 -18.46 13.15 -2.82
C SER A 336 -18.84 11.68 -2.90
N GLY A 337 -18.10 10.77 -2.25
CA GLY A 337 -18.36 9.33 -2.35
C GLY A 337 -17.96 8.70 -3.69
N VAL A 338 -17.00 9.30 -4.42
CA VAL A 338 -16.43 8.69 -5.66
C VAL A 338 -15.69 7.37 -5.42
N GLY A 339 -15.53 6.95 -4.16
CA GLY A 339 -14.91 5.70 -3.76
C GLY A 339 -13.40 5.64 -3.99
N LYS A 340 -12.78 4.54 -3.54
CA LYS A 340 -11.32 4.33 -3.65
C LYS A 340 -10.82 4.37 -5.09
N PHE A 341 -11.59 3.83 -6.04
CA PHE A 341 -11.21 3.83 -7.46
C PHE A 341 -11.32 5.22 -8.10
N GLY A 342 -12.30 6.05 -7.75
CA GLY A 342 -12.34 7.44 -8.23
C GLY A 342 -11.16 8.26 -7.70
N LEU A 343 -10.81 8.10 -6.42
CA LEU A 343 -9.63 8.74 -5.83
C LEU A 343 -8.33 8.26 -6.49
N LEU A 344 -8.22 6.95 -6.76
CA LEU A 344 -7.04 6.36 -7.38
C LEU A 344 -6.90 6.74 -8.86
N ALA A 345 -8.01 6.88 -9.60
CA ALA A 345 -8.00 7.41 -10.97
C ALA A 345 -7.46 8.85 -11.00
N LEU A 346 -7.97 9.71 -10.12
CA LEU A 346 -7.47 11.08 -9.96
C LEU A 346 -5.98 11.08 -9.62
N ARG A 347 -5.55 10.25 -8.64
CA ARG A 347 -4.13 10.12 -8.24
C ARG A 347 -3.24 9.70 -9.40
N THR A 348 -3.70 8.76 -10.21
CA THR A 348 -2.95 8.19 -11.33
C THR A 348 -2.65 9.28 -12.37
N ILE A 349 -3.65 10.11 -12.71
CA ILE A 349 -3.46 11.28 -13.59
C ILE A 349 -2.53 12.33 -12.97
N LEU A 350 -2.70 12.63 -11.67
CA LEU A 350 -1.83 13.57 -10.96
C LEU A 350 -0.37 13.11 -10.94
N LYS A 351 -0.13 11.81 -10.77
CA LYS A 351 1.20 11.18 -10.75
C LYS A 351 1.84 11.16 -12.13
N ALA A 352 1.06 10.94 -13.19
CA ALA A 352 1.55 11.03 -14.57
C ALA A 352 1.95 12.48 -14.92
N GLY A 353 1.13 13.45 -14.53
CA GLY A 353 1.42 14.88 -14.69
C GLY A 353 1.07 15.41 -16.09
N TRP A 354 0.56 16.65 -16.14
CA TRP A 354 0.02 17.23 -17.37
C TRP A 354 1.03 17.30 -18.52
N LYS A 355 2.25 17.79 -18.25
CA LYS A 355 3.29 17.93 -19.27
C LYS A 355 3.56 16.61 -19.99
N PHE A 356 3.77 15.55 -19.22
CA PHE A 356 4.00 14.20 -19.76
C PHE A 356 2.77 13.70 -20.54
N LEU A 357 1.56 13.81 -19.98
CA LEU A 357 0.35 13.33 -20.65
C LEU A 357 0.10 14.04 -21.99
N LYS A 358 0.39 15.34 -22.08
CA LYS A 358 0.26 16.12 -23.32
C LYS A 358 1.20 15.62 -24.41
N GLU A 359 2.46 15.34 -24.07
CA GLU A 359 3.45 14.75 -24.98
C GLU A 359 3.06 13.32 -25.38
N TYR A 360 2.61 12.53 -24.40
CA TYR A 360 2.17 11.14 -24.58
C TYR A 360 0.92 11.01 -25.47
N LYS A 361 0.08 12.05 -25.59
CA LYS A 361 -1.14 12.02 -26.43
C LYS A 361 -0.81 11.58 -27.87
N SER A 362 0.30 12.05 -28.42
CA SER A 362 0.74 11.72 -29.78
C SER A 362 1.12 10.25 -29.95
N VAL A 363 1.77 9.65 -28.93
CA VAL A 363 2.14 8.24 -28.90
C VAL A 363 0.90 7.36 -28.76
N TYR A 364 0.00 7.73 -27.84
CA TYR A 364 -1.23 7.00 -27.57
C TYR A 364 -2.17 6.93 -28.78
N HIS A 365 -2.19 7.99 -29.60
CA HIS A 365 -3.03 8.08 -30.81
C HIS A 365 -2.29 7.69 -32.10
N SER A 366 -1.11 7.08 -32.03
CA SER A 366 -0.35 6.69 -33.23
C SER A 366 -1.09 5.67 -34.11
N GLY A 367 -2.10 4.98 -33.57
CA GLY A 367 -3.02 4.12 -34.32
C GLY A 367 -2.38 2.82 -34.84
N GLU A 368 -1.15 2.51 -34.44
CA GLU A 368 -0.55 1.21 -34.68
C GLU A 368 -1.20 0.18 -33.75
N GLU A 369 -1.85 -0.83 -34.33
CA GLU A 369 -2.30 -2.00 -33.56
C GLU A 369 -1.06 -2.71 -33.01
N LEU A 370 -0.82 -2.52 -31.71
CA LEU A 370 0.23 -3.24 -31.00
C LEU A 370 -0.19 -4.71 -30.83
N ASP A 371 0.79 -5.60 -30.94
CA ASP A 371 0.63 -7.00 -30.53
C ASP A 371 0.11 -7.04 -29.07
N PRO A 372 -1.03 -7.70 -28.78
CA PRO A 372 -1.57 -7.80 -27.43
C PRO A 372 -0.59 -8.31 -26.37
N SER A 373 0.42 -9.09 -26.77
CA SER A 373 1.49 -9.57 -25.90
C SER A 373 2.50 -8.48 -25.50
N MET A 374 2.61 -7.42 -26.30
CA MET A 374 3.56 -6.31 -26.13
C MET A 374 2.94 -5.08 -25.46
N LEU A 375 1.67 -5.14 -25.07
CA LEU A 375 1.01 -4.04 -24.35
C LEU A 375 1.76 -3.68 -23.06
N GLY A 376 2.04 -2.38 -22.87
CA GLY A 376 2.72 -1.86 -21.69
C GLY A 376 4.25 -1.93 -21.73
N PHE A 377 4.84 -2.61 -22.71
CA PHE A 377 6.28 -2.57 -22.95
C PHE A 377 6.69 -1.24 -23.62
N ASP A 378 7.91 -0.79 -23.34
CA ASP A 378 8.51 0.32 -24.09
C ASP A 378 9.10 -0.13 -25.43
N GLU A 379 9.64 0.82 -26.19
CA GLU A 379 10.25 0.59 -27.51
C GLU A 379 11.47 -0.36 -27.47
N TYR A 380 12.06 -0.58 -26.29
CA TYR A 380 13.19 -1.48 -26.07
C TYR A 380 12.77 -2.87 -25.57
N GLY A 381 11.46 -3.11 -25.40
CA GLY A 381 10.92 -4.35 -24.86
C GLY A 381 11.07 -4.48 -23.35
N PHE A 382 11.15 -3.36 -22.62
CA PHE A 382 11.19 -3.33 -21.16
C PHE A 382 9.81 -3.02 -20.59
N TYR A 383 9.40 -3.75 -19.55
CA TYR A 383 8.12 -3.55 -18.88
C TYR A 383 8.33 -2.78 -17.58
N ALA A 384 8.41 -1.45 -17.69
CA ALA A 384 8.70 -0.58 -16.57
C ALA A 384 7.51 -0.42 -15.62
N ASN A 385 7.79 0.08 -14.41
CA ASN A 385 6.75 0.58 -13.51
C ASN A 385 6.43 2.05 -13.82
N ASP A 386 5.81 2.30 -14.97
CA ASP A 386 5.52 3.62 -15.49
C ASP A 386 4.05 3.77 -15.95
N TYR A 387 3.70 4.92 -16.52
CA TYR A 387 2.34 5.16 -16.98
C TYR A 387 1.96 4.32 -18.20
N ASN A 388 2.93 3.95 -19.05
CA ASN A 388 2.68 3.15 -20.25
C ASN A 388 2.20 1.75 -19.87
N ALA A 389 2.84 1.11 -18.88
CA ALA A 389 2.37 -0.16 -18.34
C ALA A 389 0.94 -0.06 -17.77
N ILE A 390 0.64 1.06 -17.09
CA ILE A 390 -0.61 1.27 -16.35
C ILE A 390 -1.81 1.55 -17.26
N ILE A 391 -1.65 2.41 -18.29
CA ILE A 391 -2.75 2.77 -19.19
C ILE A 391 -3.15 1.61 -20.12
N ASN A 392 -2.24 0.66 -20.34
CA ASN A 392 -2.46 -0.54 -21.15
C ASN A 392 -3.00 -1.75 -20.35
N LEU A 393 -3.51 -1.53 -19.14
CA LEU A 393 -4.21 -2.54 -18.35
C LEU A 393 -5.67 -2.69 -18.81
N VAL A 394 -6.23 -3.89 -18.62
CA VAL A 394 -7.56 -4.25 -19.16
C VAL A 394 -8.67 -3.40 -18.54
N THR A 395 -9.57 -2.87 -19.39
CA THR A 395 -10.71 -2.03 -18.96
C THR A 395 -12.04 -2.77 -18.95
N HIS A 396 -12.15 -3.84 -19.76
CA HIS A 396 -13.41 -4.47 -20.15
C HIS A 396 -14.44 -3.45 -20.65
N ALA A 397 -13.99 -2.42 -21.39
CA ALA A 397 -14.87 -1.36 -21.87
C ALA A 397 -15.99 -1.89 -22.78
N GLU A 398 -15.68 -2.87 -23.63
CA GLU A 398 -16.62 -3.50 -24.57
C GLU A 398 -17.66 -4.40 -23.87
N ASP A 399 -17.33 -4.94 -22.69
CA ASP A 399 -18.21 -5.80 -21.90
C ASP A 399 -19.19 -5.01 -21.01
N ARG A 400 -19.13 -3.68 -21.04
CA ARG A 400 -19.93 -2.78 -20.18
C ARG A 400 -21.15 -2.24 -20.91
N GLU A 401 -22.25 -2.18 -20.17
CA GLU A 401 -23.46 -1.51 -20.62
C GLU A 401 -23.21 0.00 -20.84
N PRO A 402 -23.78 0.62 -21.89
CA PRO A 402 -23.65 2.06 -22.14
C PRO A 402 -24.07 2.93 -20.94
N SER A 403 -25.03 2.47 -20.13
CA SER A 403 -25.44 3.16 -18.91
C SER A 403 -24.39 3.17 -17.80
N ASP A 404 -23.59 2.10 -17.66
CA ASP A 404 -22.45 2.04 -16.73
C ASP A 404 -21.35 3.01 -17.21
N LEU A 405 -21.03 2.97 -18.51
CA LEU A 405 -20.06 3.86 -19.14
C LEU A 405 -20.47 5.33 -19.00
N PHE A 406 -21.75 5.67 -19.18
CA PHE A 406 -22.24 7.03 -18.99
C PHE A 406 -22.07 7.51 -17.55
N ARG A 407 -22.45 6.69 -16.56
CA ARG A 407 -22.26 7.04 -15.14
C ARG A 407 -20.78 7.26 -14.81
N ARG A 408 -19.89 6.38 -15.27
CA ARG A 408 -18.44 6.51 -15.10
C ARG A 408 -17.90 7.75 -15.81
N GLY A 409 -18.39 8.07 -17.00
CA GLY A 409 -18.02 9.28 -17.73
C GLY A 409 -18.39 10.54 -16.97
N VAL A 410 -19.58 10.62 -16.38
CA VAL A 410 -19.97 11.77 -15.53
C VAL A 410 -19.05 11.88 -14.31
N MET A 411 -18.65 10.76 -13.71
CA MET A 411 -17.66 10.75 -12.62
C MET A 411 -16.27 11.21 -13.09
N ALA A 412 -15.83 10.79 -14.27
CA ALA A 412 -14.57 11.22 -14.87
C ALA A 412 -14.55 12.74 -15.06
N ILE A 413 -15.62 13.32 -15.62
CA ILE A 413 -15.71 14.76 -15.81
C ILE A 413 -15.84 15.51 -14.47
N PHE A 414 -16.53 14.94 -13.48
CA PHE A 414 -16.54 15.49 -12.11
C PHE A 414 -15.12 15.58 -11.52
N LEU A 415 -14.30 14.54 -11.66
CA LEU A 415 -12.90 14.54 -11.23
C LEU A 415 -12.03 15.49 -12.07
N LEU A 416 -12.30 15.60 -13.38
CA LEU A 416 -11.65 16.57 -14.25
C LEU A 416 -11.89 18.01 -13.77
N LYS A 417 -13.09 18.35 -13.30
CA LYS A 417 -13.36 19.67 -12.70
C LYS A 417 -12.48 19.92 -11.47
N VAL A 418 -12.19 18.90 -10.66
CA VAL A 418 -11.26 19.01 -9.53
C VAL A 418 -9.82 19.26 -10.02
N LEU A 419 -9.36 18.56 -11.07
CA LEU A 419 -8.05 18.82 -11.68
C LEU A 419 -7.93 20.27 -12.21
N GLN A 420 -8.96 20.75 -12.91
CA GLN A 420 -9.01 22.12 -13.42
C GLN A 420 -8.93 23.13 -12.26
N SER A 421 -9.79 23.00 -11.25
CA SER A 421 -9.85 23.93 -10.12
C SER A 421 -8.63 23.86 -9.21
N GLY A 422 -7.94 22.71 -9.14
CA GLY A 422 -6.70 22.55 -8.38
C GLY A 422 -5.43 22.93 -9.14
N GLY A 423 -5.54 23.47 -10.36
CA GLY A 423 -4.41 24.01 -11.13
C GLY A 423 -3.52 22.96 -11.79
N PHE A 424 -4.02 21.74 -12.01
CA PHE A 424 -3.25 20.62 -12.62
C PHE A 424 -2.57 21.00 -13.95
N PHE A 425 -3.31 21.68 -14.84
CA PHE A 425 -2.84 22.06 -16.17
C PHE A 425 -1.76 23.16 -16.16
N SER A 426 -1.54 23.80 -15.01
CA SER A 426 -0.51 24.82 -14.84
C SER A 426 0.76 24.30 -14.16
N LEU A 427 0.77 23.03 -13.69
CA LEU A 427 1.91 22.46 -13.00
C LEU A 427 3.09 22.23 -13.97
N GLY A 428 4.28 22.64 -13.54
CA GLY A 428 5.52 22.43 -14.30
C GLY A 428 5.76 23.42 -15.44
N VAL A 429 4.89 24.42 -15.63
CA VAL A 429 5.11 25.52 -16.58
C VAL A 429 5.92 26.62 -15.89
N THR A 430 7.24 26.61 -16.08
CA THR A 430 8.18 27.56 -15.43
C THR A 430 8.51 28.77 -16.29
N ASP A 431 8.12 28.78 -17.56
CA ASP A 431 8.55 29.81 -18.51
C ASP A 431 7.45 30.83 -18.75
N SER A 432 7.64 32.03 -18.19
CA SER A 432 6.76 33.19 -18.36
C SER A 432 6.83 33.81 -19.76
N THR A 433 7.73 33.32 -20.62
CA THR A 433 7.94 33.85 -21.98
C THR A 433 7.23 33.06 -23.08
N CYS A 434 6.80 31.81 -22.79
CA CYS A 434 6.02 30.99 -23.71
C CYS A 434 4.52 31.32 -23.54
N LYS A 435 3.95 32.05 -24.50
CA LYS A 435 2.50 32.31 -24.56
C LYS A 435 1.66 31.10 -25.00
N ASP A 436 2.26 29.91 -25.11
CA ASP A 436 1.50 28.68 -25.30
C ASP A 436 0.65 28.46 -24.06
N SER A 437 -0.66 28.57 -24.23
CA SER A 437 -1.60 28.83 -23.15
C SER A 437 -1.49 27.80 -22.03
N VAL A 438 -1.20 28.29 -20.82
CA VAL A 438 -1.37 27.59 -19.53
C VAL A 438 -2.79 27.01 -19.38
N THR A 439 -3.74 27.52 -20.17
CA THR A 439 -5.12 27.06 -20.25
C THR A 439 -5.24 25.84 -21.18
N PRO A 440 -5.81 24.72 -20.70
CA PRO A 440 -6.07 23.56 -21.55
C PRO A 440 -7.14 23.89 -22.60
N THR A 441 -6.94 23.39 -23.83
CA THR A 441 -7.94 23.45 -24.89
C THR A 441 -9.12 22.49 -24.62
N PRO A 442 -10.28 22.64 -25.30
CA PRO A 442 -11.36 21.67 -25.19
C PRO A 442 -10.93 20.23 -25.51
N ASP A 443 -10.04 20.02 -26.47
CA ASP A 443 -9.52 18.69 -26.82
C ASP A 443 -8.52 18.16 -25.77
N ASP A 444 -7.80 19.04 -25.06
CA ASP A 444 -6.99 18.65 -23.89
C ASP A 444 -7.89 18.15 -22.75
N LEU A 445 -9.04 18.81 -22.53
CA LEU A 445 -10.02 18.43 -21.52
C LEU A 445 -10.72 17.11 -21.86
N ALA A 446 -11.11 16.92 -23.13
CA ALA A 446 -11.68 15.67 -23.61
C ALA A 446 -10.69 14.51 -23.43
N TYR A 447 -9.41 14.71 -23.79
CA TYR A 447 -8.37 13.70 -23.62
C TYR A 447 -8.14 13.33 -22.16
N VAL A 448 -7.93 14.29 -21.26
CA VAL A 448 -7.74 13.98 -19.82
C VAL A 448 -9.01 13.39 -19.20
N GLY A 449 -10.19 13.85 -19.63
CA GLY A 449 -11.46 13.26 -19.24
C GLY A 449 -11.60 11.80 -19.69
N GLY A 450 -11.15 11.49 -20.91
CA GLY A 450 -11.09 10.14 -21.47
C GLY A 450 -10.13 9.25 -20.68
N LEU A 451 -8.92 9.73 -20.39
CA LEU A 451 -7.96 9.00 -19.55
C LEU A 451 -8.53 8.71 -18.14
N LEU A 452 -9.21 9.68 -17.52
CA LEU A 452 -9.89 9.47 -16.24
C LEU A 452 -10.96 8.38 -16.34
N LEU A 453 -11.75 8.38 -17.42
CA LEU A 453 -12.75 7.35 -17.69
C LEU A 453 -12.10 5.98 -17.88
N SER A 454 -11.00 5.87 -18.64
CA SER A 454 -10.24 4.62 -18.79
C SER A 454 -9.73 4.11 -17.45
N HIS A 455 -9.15 4.98 -16.62
CA HIS A 455 -8.71 4.62 -15.26
C HIS A 455 -9.86 4.13 -14.39
N ILE A 456 -11.01 4.81 -14.41
CA ILE A 456 -12.21 4.37 -13.67
C ILE A 456 -12.70 2.99 -14.12
N GLN A 457 -12.48 2.60 -15.38
CA GLN A 457 -12.86 1.30 -15.91
C GLN A 457 -11.84 0.20 -15.58
N LEU A 458 -10.53 0.47 -15.69
CA LEU A 458 -9.49 -0.54 -15.44
C LEU A 458 -9.26 -0.79 -13.94
N LEU A 459 -9.45 0.21 -13.07
CA LEU A 459 -9.11 0.06 -11.65
C LEU A 459 -9.87 -1.05 -10.92
N PRO A 460 -11.19 -1.27 -11.13
CA PRO A 460 -11.88 -2.42 -10.56
C PRO A 460 -11.24 -3.77 -10.90
N CYS A 461 -10.58 -3.91 -12.05
CA CYS A 461 -9.99 -5.17 -12.50
C CYS A 461 -8.50 -5.31 -12.12
N ASN A 462 -7.81 -4.19 -11.89
CA ASN A 462 -6.34 -4.16 -11.78
C ASN A 462 -5.79 -3.50 -10.51
N ALA A 463 -6.61 -2.77 -9.76
CA ALA A 463 -6.17 -2.16 -8.51
C ALA A 463 -6.17 -3.20 -7.38
N HIS A 464 -5.21 -3.06 -6.48
CA HIS A 464 -5.04 -3.97 -5.36
C HIS A 464 -5.27 -3.25 -4.04
N GLU A 465 -5.97 -3.93 -3.14
CA GLU A 465 -6.17 -3.50 -1.76
C GLU A 465 -4.85 -3.62 -0.99
N ILE A 466 -4.43 -2.52 -0.38
CA ILE A 466 -3.26 -2.45 0.49
C ILE A 466 -3.74 -2.71 1.90
N THR A 467 -3.20 -3.74 2.55
CA THR A 467 -3.67 -4.21 3.85
C THR A 467 -2.61 -4.08 4.94
N GLU A 468 -3.11 -4.03 6.18
CA GLU A 468 -2.34 -4.15 7.41
C GLU A 468 -2.97 -5.20 8.30
N LEU A 469 -2.15 -6.06 8.92
CA LEU A 469 -2.65 -7.03 9.89
C LEU A 469 -2.99 -6.34 11.21
N GLY A 470 -4.26 -6.37 11.59
CA GLY A 470 -4.73 -6.04 12.93
C GLY A 470 -4.43 -7.20 13.88
N LEU A 471 -3.29 -7.15 14.55
CA LEU A 471 -2.81 -8.19 15.45
C LEU A 471 -3.54 -8.10 16.80
N THR A 472 -4.26 -9.15 17.16
CA THR A 472 -4.91 -9.31 18.47
C THR A 472 -3.99 -10.07 19.43
N ASP A 473 -4.40 -10.19 20.71
CA ASP A 473 -3.64 -10.98 21.70
C ASP A 473 -3.61 -12.48 21.34
N ASP A 474 -4.64 -12.97 20.63
CA ASP A 474 -4.68 -14.29 20.03
C ASP A 474 -4.51 -14.19 18.52
N ILE A 475 -3.33 -14.57 18.01
CA ILE A 475 -2.98 -14.52 16.58
C ILE A 475 -4.05 -15.17 15.68
N ALA A 476 -4.74 -16.21 16.17
CA ALA A 476 -5.81 -16.88 15.40
C ALA A 476 -7.03 -15.97 15.11
N THR A 477 -7.21 -14.90 15.88
CA THR A 477 -8.29 -13.91 15.71
C THR A 477 -7.83 -12.63 15.01
N SER A 478 -6.57 -12.57 14.59
CA SER A 478 -6.03 -11.45 13.84
C SER A 478 -6.58 -11.44 12.42
N HIS A 479 -6.80 -10.26 11.87
CA HIS A 479 -7.42 -10.11 10.56
C HIS A 479 -6.81 -8.96 9.77
N PRO A 480 -6.78 -9.05 8.43
CA PRO A 480 -6.35 -7.95 7.58
C PRO A 480 -7.37 -6.80 7.66
N VAL A 481 -6.84 -5.58 7.71
CA VAL A 481 -7.58 -4.33 7.60
C VAL A 481 -7.13 -3.63 6.33
N GLU A 482 -8.07 -3.28 5.45
CA GLU A 482 -7.76 -2.45 4.28
C GLU A 482 -7.39 -1.03 4.73
N ILE A 483 -6.21 -0.56 4.31
CA ILE A 483 -5.69 0.77 4.65
C ILE A 483 -5.57 1.68 3.42
N GLY A 484 -5.61 1.13 2.22
CA GLY A 484 -5.43 1.87 0.97
C GLY A 484 -5.69 1.01 -0.25
N ALA A 485 -5.57 1.63 -1.42
CA ALA A 485 -5.56 0.94 -2.71
C ALA A 485 -4.40 1.45 -3.56
N GLY A 486 -3.82 0.58 -4.39
CA GLY A 486 -2.75 0.94 -5.31
C GLY A 486 -2.91 0.26 -6.66
N ILE A 487 -2.33 0.87 -7.69
CA ILE A 487 -2.22 0.29 -9.02
C ILE A 487 -0.74 -0.02 -9.30
N TYR A 488 -0.48 -1.26 -9.71
CA TYR A 488 0.84 -1.88 -9.70
C TYR A 488 1.08 -2.52 -11.06
N SER A 489 2.14 -2.10 -11.76
CA SER A 489 2.39 -2.54 -13.13
C SER A 489 2.61 -4.05 -13.24
N HIS A 490 3.43 -4.63 -12.37
CA HIS A 490 3.83 -6.02 -12.46
C HIS A 490 2.84 -6.95 -11.75
N LEU A 491 2.28 -6.49 -10.63
CA LEU A 491 1.30 -7.27 -9.89
C LEU A 491 0.02 -7.52 -10.73
N SER A 492 -0.39 -6.58 -11.58
CA SER A 492 -1.55 -6.74 -12.46
C SER A 492 -1.35 -7.76 -13.60
N LEU A 493 -0.14 -8.32 -13.78
CA LEU A 493 0.13 -9.41 -14.73
C LEU A 493 -0.18 -10.81 -14.17
N LEU A 494 -0.48 -10.91 -12.87
CA LEU A 494 -0.83 -12.16 -12.23
C LEU A 494 -2.31 -12.47 -12.44
N ASN A 495 -2.60 -13.53 -13.17
CA ASN A 495 -3.97 -14.01 -13.38
C ASN A 495 -4.52 -14.77 -12.16
N HIS A 496 -5.82 -15.00 -12.16
CA HIS A 496 -6.54 -15.60 -11.03
C HIS A 496 -6.46 -17.13 -10.97
N SER A 497 -6.28 -17.67 -9.77
CA SER A 497 -6.64 -19.04 -9.41
C SER A 497 -7.36 -19.09 -8.05
N CYS A 498 -8.34 -19.99 -7.91
CA CYS A 498 -9.00 -20.25 -6.64
C CYS A 498 -8.10 -21.01 -5.65
N ASP A 499 -7.04 -21.68 -6.15
CA ASP A 499 -5.89 -22.22 -5.40
C ASP A 499 -4.61 -21.52 -5.90
N PRO A 500 -4.27 -20.34 -5.37
CA PRO A 500 -3.24 -19.48 -5.93
C PRO A 500 -1.83 -20.02 -5.74
N ALA A 501 -0.93 -19.59 -6.63
CA ALA A 501 0.49 -19.87 -6.57
C ALA A 501 1.21 -19.01 -5.54
N VAL A 502 0.75 -17.77 -5.41
CA VAL A 502 1.42 -16.75 -4.62
C VAL A 502 0.48 -16.10 -3.61
N ASN A 503 1.06 -15.41 -2.65
CA ASN A 503 0.38 -14.53 -1.71
C ASN A 503 1.06 -13.16 -1.69
N ARG A 504 0.24 -12.13 -1.46
CA ARG A 504 0.66 -10.73 -1.33
C ARG A 504 0.73 -10.32 0.14
N ASN A 505 1.76 -9.58 0.51
CA ASN A 505 1.85 -8.85 1.77
C ASN A 505 2.57 -7.52 1.58
N TYR A 506 2.29 -6.53 2.45
CA TYR A 506 2.68 -5.15 2.21
C TYR A 506 3.72 -4.62 3.19
N TYR A 507 4.54 -3.68 2.74
CA TYR A 507 5.49 -2.91 3.53
C TYR A 507 5.32 -1.41 3.17
N GLY A 508 4.54 -0.70 3.99
CA GLY A 508 3.95 0.57 3.56
C GLY A 508 2.98 0.32 2.40
N ASP A 509 3.21 0.95 1.26
CA ASP A 509 2.48 0.75 0.02
C ASP A 509 3.19 -0.20 -0.96
N VAL A 510 4.38 -0.73 -0.65
CA VAL A 510 5.07 -1.70 -1.49
C VAL A 510 4.45 -3.08 -1.30
N CYS A 511 4.06 -3.73 -2.41
CA CYS A 511 3.54 -5.10 -2.42
C CYS A 511 4.69 -6.09 -2.61
N VAL A 512 4.75 -7.11 -1.76
CA VAL A 512 5.68 -8.23 -1.93
C VAL A 512 4.89 -9.50 -2.18
N VAL A 513 5.23 -10.19 -3.27
CA VAL A 513 4.56 -11.40 -3.74
C VAL A 513 5.48 -12.60 -3.48
N ARG A 514 4.96 -13.60 -2.77
CA ARG A 514 5.71 -14.82 -2.42
C ARG A 514 5.00 -16.09 -2.84
N ALA A 515 5.77 -17.08 -3.27
CA ALA A 515 5.26 -18.39 -3.59
C ALA A 515 4.73 -19.12 -2.34
N ILE A 516 3.51 -19.65 -2.43
CA ILE A 516 2.84 -20.48 -1.42
C ILE A 516 2.44 -21.86 -1.99
N ARG A 517 3.06 -22.24 -3.11
CA ARG A 517 3.13 -23.59 -3.68
C ARG A 517 4.43 -23.73 -4.46
N ASN A 518 4.82 -24.94 -4.85
CA ASN A 518 5.89 -25.09 -5.82
C ASN A 518 5.33 -24.80 -7.21
N VAL A 519 6.04 -24.02 -8.02
CA VAL A 519 5.63 -23.72 -9.39
C VAL A 519 6.72 -24.24 -10.31
N PRO A 520 6.52 -25.39 -10.98
CA PRO A 520 7.43 -25.89 -11.99
C PRO A 520 7.65 -24.88 -13.11
N LYS A 521 8.85 -24.93 -13.71
CA LYS A 521 9.14 -24.15 -14.92
C LYS A 521 8.06 -24.35 -15.98
N GLY A 522 7.58 -23.24 -16.55
CA GLY A 522 6.56 -23.19 -17.58
C GLY A 522 5.13 -23.12 -17.04
N GLU A 523 4.91 -23.32 -15.74
CA GLU A 523 3.59 -23.17 -15.14
C GLU A 523 3.26 -21.71 -14.81
N GLU A 524 1.96 -21.42 -14.72
CA GLU A 524 1.43 -20.10 -14.41
C GLU A 524 1.68 -19.73 -12.93
N ILE A 525 2.09 -18.47 -12.73
CA ILE A 525 2.21 -17.83 -11.41
C ILE A 525 0.90 -17.08 -11.16
N SER A 526 -0.10 -17.78 -10.64
CA SER A 526 -1.43 -17.22 -10.41
C SER A 526 -1.60 -16.63 -9.00
N ASP A 527 -2.31 -15.51 -8.88
CA ASP A 527 -2.74 -14.90 -7.62
C ASP A 527 -4.22 -15.19 -7.33
N ASN A 528 -4.76 -14.72 -6.20
CA ASN A 528 -6.17 -14.80 -5.86
C ASN A 528 -6.84 -13.42 -5.85
N TYR A 529 -8.04 -13.37 -6.43
CA TYR A 529 -8.85 -12.15 -6.58
C TYR A 529 -10.02 -12.11 -5.57
N GLY A 530 -9.86 -12.78 -4.42
CA GLY A 530 -10.87 -12.81 -3.35
C GLY A 530 -11.78 -14.06 -3.35
N ALA A 531 -11.54 -15.03 -4.23
CA ALA A 531 -12.36 -16.23 -4.41
C ALA A 531 -11.58 -17.53 -4.13
N VAL A 532 -11.22 -17.78 -2.87
CA VAL A 532 -10.50 -19.01 -2.45
C VAL A 532 -11.45 -20.21 -2.34
N TYR A 533 -11.07 -21.38 -2.88
CA TYR A 533 -11.92 -22.58 -2.90
C TYR A 533 -12.29 -23.13 -1.51
N ALA A 534 -11.37 -23.00 -0.55
CA ALA A 534 -11.56 -23.55 0.78
C ALA A 534 -12.68 -22.83 1.58
N VAL A 535 -13.08 -21.62 1.15
CA VAL A 535 -14.08 -20.78 1.84
C VAL A 535 -15.33 -20.55 0.99
N HIS A 536 -15.21 -20.57 -0.34
CA HIS A 536 -16.32 -20.32 -1.26
C HIS A 536 -16.54 -21.51 -2.18
N ASN A 537 -17.78 -21.96 -2.30
CA ASN A 537 -18.13 -23.01 -3.26
C ASN A 537 -18.01 -22.49 -4.71
N LYS A 538 -18.03 -23.38 -5.70
CA LYS A 538 -17.80 -23.02 -7.11
C LYS A 538 -18.73 -21.92 -7.62
N ALA A 539 -20.02 -21.99 -7.28
CA ALA A 539 -21.01 -21.00 -7.70
C ALA A 539 -20.72 -19.62 -7.09
N GLU A 540 -20.43 -19.56 -5.79
CA GLU A 540 -20.06 -18.32 -5.10
C GLU A 540 -18.77 -17.70 -5.67
N ARG A 541 -17.79 -18.52 -6.07
CA ARG A 541 -16.55 -18.03 -6.69
C ARG A 541 -16.84 -17.36 -8.03
N HIS A 542 -17.66 -17.99 -8.88
CA HIS A 542 -18.04 -17.43 -10.17
C HIS A 542 -18.90 -16.17 -10.03
N GLU A 543 -19.85 -16.16 -9.09
CA GLU A 543 -20.68 -14.98 -8.79
C GLU A 543 -19.84 -13.78 -8.32
N LYS A 544 -18.76 -14.02 -7.55
CA LYS A 544 -17.84 -12.96 -7.12
C LYS A 544 -16.94 -12.43 -8.24
N LEU A 545 -16.46 -13.32 -9.11
CA LEU A 545 -15.46 -12.95 -10.12
C LEU A 545 -16.10 -12.32 -11.37
N GLN A 546 -17.20 -12.89 -11.86
CA GLN A 546 -17.76 -12.54 -13.17
C GLN A 546 -18.19 -11.06 -13.28
N PRO A 547 -18.88 -10.44 -12.30
CA PRO A 547 -19.34 -9.05 -12.44
C PRO A 547 -18.22 -8.00 -12.43
N GLN A 548 -17.05 -8.35 -11.88
CA GLN A 548 -15.92 -7.43 -11.72
C GLN A 548 -14.82 -7.67 -12.76
N TYR A 549 -14.55 -8.93 -13.09
CA TYR A 549 -13.42 -9.34 -13.94
C TYR A 549 -13.85 -9.99 -15.26
N PHE A 550 -15.17 -10.15 -15.50
CA PHE A 550 -15.73 -10.57 -16.79
C PHE A 550 -15.24 -11.93 -17.31
N PHE A 551 -14.78 -12.83 -16.43
CA PHE A 551 -14.37 -14.19 -16.78
C PHE A 551 -15.01 -15.24 -15.87
N SER A 552 -15.00 -16.49 -16.33
CA SER A 552 -15.35 -17.68 -15.53
C SER A 552 -14.09 -18.48 -15.23
N CYS A 553 -13.79 -18.70 -13.95
CA CYS A 553 -12.55 -19.37 -13.54
C CYS A 553 -12.56 -20.88 -13.86
N GLU A 554 -11.51 -21.35 -14.55
CA GLU A 554 -11.29 -22.75 -14.95
C GLU A 554 -10.06 -23.37 -14.27
N CYS A 555 -9.61 -22.85 -13.12
CA CYS A 555 -8.53 -23.48 -12.37
C CYS A 555 -8.89 -24.90 -11.89
N GLU A 556 -7.90 -25.70 -11.50
CA GLU A 556 -8.07 -27.08 -11.03
C GLU A 556 -9.20 -27.22 -9.99
N ALA A 557 -9.25 -26.30 -9.02
CA ALA A 557 -10.30 -26.29 -7.99
C ALA A 557 -11.72 -26.05 -8.52
N CYS A 558 -11.87 -25.33 -9.64
CA CYS A 558 -13.14 -25.12 -10.31
C CYS A 558 -13.50 -26.27 -11.25
N ILE A 559 -12.52 -26.86 -11.95
CA ILE A 559 -12.75 -28.01 -12.85
C ILE A 559 -13.21 -29.22 -12.04
N PHE A 560 -12.51 -29.53 -10.94
CA PHE A 560 -12.78 -30.71 -10.12
C PHE A 560 -13.73 -30.45 -8.94
N ASP A 561 -14.36 -29.27 -8.89
CA ASP A 561 -15.31 -28.86 -7.85
C ASP A 561 -14.82 -29.19 -6.43
N TRP A 562 -13.64 -28.66 -6.08
CA TRP A 562 -13.00 -28.97 -4.80
C TRP A 562 -13.87 -28.57 -3.61
N PRO A 563 -13.89 -29.38 -2.53
CA PRO A 563 -14.74 -29.17 -1.37
C PRO A 563 -14.28 -27.98 -0.51
N LEU A 564 -15.19 -27.47 0.33
CA LEU A 564 -14.91 -26.48 1.36
C LEU A 564 -13.99 -27.05 2.45
N TYR A 565 -13.30 -26.18 3.18
CA TYR A 565 -12.25 -26.54 4.15
C TYR A 565 -12.61 -27.69 5.09
N PHE A 566 -13.82 -27.66 5.68
CA PHE A 566 -14.25 -28.67 6.66
C PHE A 566 -14.50 -30.05 6.04
N ASP A 567 -14.73 -30.10 4.73
CA ASP A 567 -15.01 -31.29 3.95
C ASP A 567 -13.76 -31.85 3.23
N ILE A 568 -12.62 -31.15 3.29
CA ILE A 568 -11.34 -31.64 2.75
C ILE A 568 -10.85 -32.83 3.59
N GLU A 569 -10.48 -33.93 2.92
CA GLU A 569 -9.87 -35.13 3.55
C GLU A 569 -8.60 -34.78 4.34
N ASN A 570 -8.42 -35.45 5.49
CA ASN A 570 -7.31 -35.19 6.41
C ASN A 570 -6.78 -36.42 7.16
N LYS A 571 -7.30 -37.62 6.87
CA LYS A 571 -6.93 -38.87 7.54
C LYS A 571 -5.92 -39.67 6.74
N VAL A 572 -6.15 -39.84 5.44
CA VAL A 572 -5.30 -40.65 4.55
C VAL A 572 -4.93 -39.83 3.33
N PRO A 573 -3.65 -39.44 3.17
CA PRO A 573 -3.23 -38.65 2.01
C PRO A 573 -3.10 -39.54 0.77
N THR A 574 -3.34 -38.93 -0.39
CA THR A 574 -3.02 -39.53 -1.70
C THR A 574 -1.67 -38.97 -2.16
N PHE A 575 -0.72 -39.83 -2.51
CA PHE A 575 0.63 -39.41 -2.89
C PHE A 575 0.73 -39.11 -4.39
N LYS A 576 1.56 -38.14 -4.76
CA LYS A 576 1.97 -37.88 -6.15
C LYS A 576 3.01 -38.90 -6.60
N CYS A 577 2.90 -39.38 -7.84
CA CYS A 577 3.96 -40.14 -8.49
C CYS A 577 5.21 -39.28 -8.70
N ASP A 578 6.41 -39.79 -8.36
CA ASP A 578 7.68 -39.06 -8.50
C ASP A 578 8.04 -38.67 -9.95
N LYS A 579 7.39 -39.28 -10.95
CA LYS A 579 7.70 -39.06 -12.38
C LYS A 579 6.61 -38.29 -13.14
N CYS A 580 5.34 -38.57 -12.86
CA CYS A 580 4.22 -38.02 -13.65
C CYS A 580 3.11 -37.41 -12.79
N SER A 581 3.31 -37.30 -11.47
CA SER A 581 2.36 -36.74 -10.51
C SER A 581 1.00 -37.46 -10.40
N THR A 582 0.76 -38.53 -11.16
CA THR A 582 -0.44 -39.38 -11.04
C THR A 582 -0.72 -39.71 -9.57
N PRO A 583 -1.99 -39.56 -9.11
CA PRO A 583 -2.39 -39.92 -7.76
C PRO A 583 -2.15 -41.40 -7.43
N ILE A 584 -1.55 -41.67 -6.28
CA ILE A 584 -1.29 -43.02 -5.74
C ILE A 584 -1.94 -43.11 -4.36
N PRO A 585 -3.13 -43.74 -4.27
CA PRO A 585 -3.79 -44.00 -3.00
C PRO A 585 -2.89 -44.85 -2.11
N LEU A 586 -2.87 -44.54 -0.82
CA LEU A 586 -2.11 -45.34 0.14
C LEU A 586 -2.84 -46.68 0.40
N PRO A 587 -2.26 -47.85 0.07
CA PRO A 587 -2.96 -49.11 0.25
C PRO A 587 -3.12 -49.45 1.75
N THR A 588 -4.28 -49.97 2.13
CA THR A 588 -4.59 -50.41 3.48
C THR A 588 -3.56 -51.45 3.95
N GLY A 589 -2.88 -51.18 5.09
CA GLY A 589 -1.87 -52.10 5.65
C GLY A 589 -0.42 -51.90 5.17
N CYS A 590 -0.13 -50.93 4.31
CA CYS A 590 1.25 -50.60 3.89
C CYS A 590 2.03 -49.71 4.87
N ILE A 591 1.34 -49.11 5.86
CA ILE A 591 1.98 -48.30 6.89
C ILE A 591 2.64 -49.24 7.90
N ASN A 592 3.95 -49.13 8.08
CA ASN A 592 4.78 -49.84 9.08
C ASN A 592 5.30 -51.25 8.73
N ASN A 593 5.12 -51.76 7.51
CA ASN A 593 5.78 -53.01 7.12
C ASN A 593 7.09 -52.72 6.34
N PRO A 594 8.29 -52.99 6.89
CA PRO A 594 9.55 -52.78 6.19
C PRO A 594 9.74 -53.65 4.94
N ASN A 595 8.88 -54.66 4.72
CA ASN A 595 8.91 -55.57 3.56
C ASN A 595 7.84 -55.25 2.50
N THR A 596 7.18 -54.08 2.52
CA THR A 596 6.24 -53.70 1.46
C THR A 596 6.95 -53.53 0.12
N LYS A 597 6.46 -54.24 -0.91
CA LYS A 597 6.93 -54.08 -2.29
C LYS A 597 6.67 -52.65 -2.78
N PRO A 598 7.52 -52.10 -3.66
CA PRO A 598 7.27 -50.81 -4.30
C PRO A 598 5.90 -50.81 -5.01
N VAL A 599 5.10 -49.79 -4.74
CA VAL A 599 3.84 -49.56 -5.47
C VAL A 599 4.20 -49.00 -6.83
N HIS A 600 3.68 -49.55 -7.92
CA HIS A 600 3.98 -49.04 -9.26
C HIS A 600 2.88 -48.06 -9.66
N CYS A 601 3.28 -46.94 -10.27
CA CYS A 601 2.32 -45.98 -10.81
C CYS A 601 1.44 -46.64 -11.88
N SER A 602 0.13 -46.34 -11.87
CA SER A 602 -0.81 -46.87 -12.86
C SER A 602 -0.51 -46.38 -14.27
N GLU A 603 -0.05 -45.13 -14.41
CA GLU A 603 0.20 -44.49 -15.72
C GLU A 603 1.61 -44.74 -16.25
N CYS A 604 2.64 -44.42 -15.47
CA CYS A 604 4.02 -44.47 -15.95
C CYS A 604 4.81 -45.71 -15.51
N HIS A 605 4.20 -46.57 -14.70
CA HIS A 605 4.80 -47.77 -14.09
C HIS A 605 6.09 -47.52 -13.28
N HIS A 606 6.43 -46.26 -12.97
CA HIS A 606 7.58 -45.94 -12.15
C HIS A 606 7.36 -46.45 -10.71
N PRO A 607 8.32 -47.21 -10.12
CA PRO A 607 8.18 -47.73 -8.77
C PRO A 607 8.21 -46.61 -7.73
N GLN A 608 7.38 -46.73 -6.69
CA GLN A 608 7.16 -45.71 -5.66
C GLN A 608 7.47 -46.29 -4.28
N ASN A 609 8.29 -45.57 -3.52
CA ASN A 609 8.59 -45.91 -2.13
C ASN A 609 7.66 -45.14 -1.18
N LEU A 610 6.41 -45.59 -1.07
CA LEU A 610 5.42 -44.94 -0.21
C LEU A 610 5.83 -44.97 1.27
N THR A 611 6.51 -46.02 1.74
CA THR A 611 7.01 -46.10 3.12
C THR A 611 8.01 -44.97 3.43
N ALA A 612 8.92 -44.67 2.51
CA ALA A 612 9.85 -43.55 2.66
C ALA A 612 9.11 -42.21 2.64
N LYS A 613 8.18 -42.01 1.70
CA LYS A 613 7.35 -40.79 1.61
C LYS A 613 6.56 -40.56 2.90
N SER A 614 5.92 -41.60 3.46
CA SER A 614 5.19 -41.51 4.73
C SER A 614 6.10 -41.18 5.93
N LYS A 615 7.33 -41.72 5.99
CA LYS A 615 8.29 -41.38 7.05
C LYS A 615 8.73 -39.91 6.97
N ILE A 616 8.99 -39.42 5.77
CA ILE A 616 9.35 -38.01 5.53
C ILE A 616 8.19 -37.11 5.97
N LEU A 617 6.97 -37.43 5.52
CA LEU A 617 5.78 -36.65 5.87
C LEU A 617 5.52 -36.62 7.37
N LYS A 618 5.60 -37.78 8.05
CA LYS A 618 5.42 -37.85 9.51
C LYS A 618 6.39 -36.94 10.26
N ARG A 619 7.68 -36.99 9.91
CA ARG A 619 8.70 -36.13 10.52
C ARG A 619 8.45 -34.65 10.23
N ALA A 620 8.02 -34.32 9.02
CA ALA A 620 7.69 -32.95 8.63
C ALA A 620 6.49 -32.41 9.43
N THR A 621 5.43 -33.20 9.61
CA THR A 621 4.25 -32.84 10.43
C THR A 621 4.59 -32.64 11.91
N GLU A 622 5.53 -33.43 12.47
CA GLU A 622 6.04 -33.23 13.84
C GLU A 622 6.74 -31.87 13.99
N LEU A 623 7.58 -31.50 13.01
CA LEU A 623 8.26 -30.19 12.99
C LEU A 623 7.29 -29.02 12.74
N PHE A 624 6.30 -29.23 11.86
CA PHE A 624 5.23 -28.27 11.61
C PHE A 624 4.48 -27.93 12.90
N SER A 625 4.15 -28.92 13.72
CA SER A 625 3.46 -28.70 15.01
C SER A 625 4.28 -27.79 15.95
N VAL A 626 5.60 -27.97 15.99
CA VAL A 626 6.50 -27.10 16.78
C VAL A 626 6.58 -25.70 16.19
N ALA A 627 6.65 -25.58 14.86
CA ALA A 627 6.67 -24.29 14.18
C ALA A 627 5.37 -23.51 14.36
N MET A 628 4.23 -24.19 14.38
CA MET A 628 2.92 -23.60 14.69
C MET A 628 2.89 -23.01 16.11
N ASP A 629 3.38 -23.73 17.11
CA ASP A 629 3.46 -23.22 18.50
C ASP A 629 4.35 -21.97 18.60
N LYS A 630 5.50 -21.97 17.92
CA LYS A 630 6.36 -20.77 17.82
C LYS A 630 5.64 -19.60 17.15
N MET A 631 4.96 -19.87 16.05
CA MET A 631 4.21 -18.87 15.30
C MET A 631 3.11 -18.23 16.16
N LEU A 632 2.34 -19.04 16.89
CA LEU A 632 1.31 -18.59 17.84
C LEU A 632 1.87 -17.78 19.02
N LYS A 633 3.14 -18.00 19.39
CA LYS A 633 3.87 -17.17 20.38
C LYS A 633 4.45 -15.88 19.80
N GLY A 634 4.27 -15.63 18.50
CA GLY A 634 4.80 -14.48 17.79
C GLY A 634 6.25 -14.63 17.32
N GLU A 635 6.88 -15.80 17.48
CA GLU A 635 8.25 -16.09 17.06
C GLU A 635 8.34 -16.42 15.55
N VAL A 636 7.70 -15.57 14.72
CA VAL A 636 7.42 -15.86 13.29
C VAL A 636 8.67 -16.05 12.44
N GLU A 637 9.73 -15.26 12.67
CA GLU A 637 10.98 -15.36 11.91
C GLU A 637 11.66 -16.72 12.11
N SER A 638 11.52 -17.30 13.31
CA SER A 638 12.10 -18.61 13.63
C SER A 638 11.22 -19.79 13.18
N ALA A 639 9.90 -19.56 13.06
CA ALA A 639 8.93 -20.57 12.65
C ALA A 639 8.90 -20.73 11.12
N LEU A 640 8.96 -19.61 10.40
CA LEU A 640 8.71 -19.51 8.97
C LEU A 640 9.53 -20.52 8.12
N PRO A 641 10.86 -20.69 8.29
CA PRO A 641 11.62 -21.63 7.46
C PRO A 641 11.15 -23.09 7.59
N THR A 642 10.64 -23.47 8.77
CA THR A 642 10.11 -24.82 9.00
C THR A 642 8.74 -24.97 8.34
N LEU A 643 7.90 -23.93 8.40
CA LEU A 643 6.60 -23.92 7.73
C LEU A 643 6.77 -23.98 6.20
N GLU A 644 7.63 -23.15 5.63
CA GLU A 644 7.91 -23.15 4.17
C GLU A 644 8.44 -24.51 3.70
N ASN A 645 9.35 -25.13 4.45
CA ASN A 645 9.85 -26.45 4.12
C ASN A 645 8.78 -27.55 4.25
N HIS A 646 7.87 -27.43 5.23
CA HIS A 646 6.74 -28.37 5.36
C HIS A 646 5.79 -28.26 4.17
N LEU A 647 5.39 -27.04 3.79
CA LEU A 647 4.53 -26.81 2.65
C LEU A 647 5.19 -27.24 1.33
N PHE A 648 6.49 -26.99 1.16
CA PHE A 648 7.28 -27.52 0.04
C PHE A 648 7.16 -29.04 -0.08
N LEU A 649 7.32 -29.77 1.03
CA LEU A 649 7.23 -31.22 1.06
C LEU A 649 5.80 -31.72 0.81
N LEU A 650 4.79 -31.09 1.42
CA LEU A 650 3.38 -31.42 1.17
C LEU A 650 3.04 -31.27 -0.30
N ASP A 651 3.37 -30.13 -0.90
CA ASP A 651 3.05 -29.84 -2.29
C ASP A 651 3.80 -30.74 -3.27
N LYS A 652 5.02 -31.16 -2.94
CA LYS A 652 5.79 -32.15 -3.70
C LYS A 652 5.23 -33.57 -3.60
N LEU A 653 4.74 -33.97 -2.42
CA LEU A 653 4.42 -35.38 -2.13
C LEU A 653 2.94 -35.72 -2.22
N ILE A 654 2.04 -34.77 -1.98
CA ILE A 654 0.62 -35.01 -1.73
C ILE A 654 -0.25 -34.36 -2.80
N CYS A 655 -1.26 -35.08 -3.28
CA CYS A 655 -2.29 -34.56 -4.19
C CYS A 655 -3.22 -33.59 -3.46
N ARG A 656 -3.65 -32.53 -4.15
CA ARG A 656 -4.63 -31.57 -3.65
C ARG A 656 -6.06 -32.05 -3.99
N PRO A 657 -7.08 -31.60 -3.24
CA PRO A 657 -7.00 -30.78 -2.03
C PRO A 657 -6.62 -31.62 -0.79
N TRP A 658 -5.79 -31.05 0.09
CA TRP A 658 -5.40 -31.66 1.38
C TRP A 658 -5.46 -30.60 2.49
N ARG A 659 -6.07 -30.94 3.64
CA ARG A 659 -6.36 -29.94 4.69
C ARG A 659 -5.10 -29.30 5.27
N GLU A 660 -4.05 -30.08 5.46
CA GLU A 660 -2.80 -29.60 6.05
C GLU A 660 -2.06 -28.59 5.15
N ILE A 661 -2.24 -28.68 3.82
CA ILE A 661 -1.71 -27.68 2.88
C ILE A 661 -2.31 -26.31 3.17
N ASN A 662 -3.64 -26.24 3.33
CA ASN A 662 -4.35 -25.00 3.65
C ASN A 662 -3.89 -24.44 5.01
N ASN A 663 -3.79 -25.29 6.03
CA ASN A 663 -3.31 -24.87 7.36
C ASN A 663 -1.91 -24.25 7.29
N CYS A 664 -1.00 -24.90 6.55
CA CYS A 664 0.37 -24.44 6.42
C CYS A 664 0.46 -23.15 5.59
N GLN A 665 -0.32 -23.03 4.50
CA GLN A 665 -0.43 -21.80 3.72
C GLN A 665 -0.91 -20.63 4.59
N GLU A 666 -1.98 -20.79 5.38
CA GLU A 666 -2.47 -19.72 6.26
C GLU A 666 -1.46 -19.32 7.34
N ALA A 667 -0.76 -20.28 7.94
CA ALA A 667 0.30 -19.99 8.91
C ALA A 667 1.44 -19.17 8.29
N ILE A 668 1.87 -19.51 7.07
CA ILE A 668 2.90 -18.77 6.33
C ILE A 668 2.43 -17.35 5.99
N LYS A 669 1.19 -17.19 5.49
CA LYS A 669 0.60 -15.87 5.18
C LYS A 669 0.56 -14.97 6.41
N GLN A 670 0.22 -15.51 7.57
CA GLN A 670 0.23 -14.78 8.83
C GLN A 670 1.65 -14.38 9.26
N CYS A 671 2.64 -15.27 9.12
CA CYS A 671 4.05 -14.91 9.36
C CYS A 671 4.48 -13.72 8.48
N TYR A 672 4.23 -13.77 7.17
CA TYR A 672 4.56 -12.66 6.26
C TYR A 672 3.84 -11.36 6.60
N SER A 673 2.57 -11.46 7.01
CA SER A 673 1.78 -10.28 7.42
C SER A 673 2.33 -9.65 8.70
N ILE A 674 2.72 -10.45 9.70
CA ILE A 674 3.37 -9.96 10.93
C ILE A 674 4.74 -9.32 10.63
N MET A 675 5.47 -9.87 9.64
CA MET A 675 6.75 -9.32 9.20
C MET A 675 6.60 -8.02 8.39
N GLY A 676 5.50 -7.83 7.66
CA GLY A 676 5.19 -6.62 6.90
C GLY A 676 4.39 -5.58 7.71
N ASN A 677 3.32 -5.05 7.08
CA ASN A 677 2.35 -4.15 7.69
C ASN A 677 1.57 -4.89 8.78
N CYS A 678 1.90 -4.60 10.03
CA CYS A 678 1.25 -5.20 11.19
C CYS A 678 1.16 -4.17 12.33
N HIS A 679 0.01 -4.14 12.98
CA HIS A 679 -0.22 -3.31 14.15
C HIS A 679 -1.06 -4.04 15.19
N ARG A 680 -0.67 -3.93 16.46
CA ARG A 680 -1.43 -4.51 17.56
C ARG A 680 -2.67 -3.69 17.85
N LEU A 681 -3.83 -4.32 17.82
CA LEU A 681 -5.10 -3.73 18.22
C LEU A 681 -5.12 -3.59 19.74
N GLU A 682 -5.37 -2.39 20.26
CA GLU A 682 -5.50 -2.18 21.69
C GLU A 682 -6.79 -2.86 22.19
N SER A 683 -6.71 -3.65 23.27
CA SER A 683 -7.79 -4.47 23.81
C SER A 683 -8.98 -3.68 24.41
N LYS A 684 -9.05 -2.36 24.20
CA LYS A 684 -10.16 -1.48 24.60
C LYS A 684 -10.30 -0.25 23.69
N CYS A 685 -10.81 -0.43 22.46
CA CYS A 685 -11.33 0.69 21.65
C CYS A 685 -12.52 0.31 20.74
N GLN A 686 -13.34 -0.67 21.14
CA GLN A 686 -14.62 -0.96 20.48
C GLN A 686 -15.75 0.04 20.80
N ALA A 687 -15.46 1.18 21.46
CA ALA A 687 -16.49 2.07 22.01
C ALA A 687 -16.32 3.57 21.74
N VAL A 688 -15.59 4.02 20.69
CA VAL A 688 -15.50 5.46 20.35
C VAL A 688 -15.42 5.75 18.84
N ASN A 689 -16.04 4.94 17.97
CA ASN A 689 -16.11 5.23 16.52
C ASN A 689 -17.53 5.49 16.00
N ASN A 690 -18.41 6.05 16.84
CA ASN A 690 -19.65 6.68 16.39
C ASN A 690 -19.66 8.14 16.86
N GLY A 691 -19.19 9.04 15.99
CA GLY A 691 -19.35 10.48 16.17
C GLY A 691 -18.06 11.26 16.01
N LEU A 692 -17.70 11.54 14.75
CA LEU A 692 -17.13 12.82 14.31
C LEU A 692 -17.22 12.93 12.79
#